data_AF-A0A7R9M023-F1
#
_entry.id   AF-A0A7R9M023-F1
#
_cell.length_a   1.000
_cell.length_b   1.000
_cell.length_c   1.000
_cell.angle_alpha   90.00
_cell.angle_beta   90.00
_cell.angle_gamma   90.00
#
_symmetry.space_group_name_H-M   'P 1'
#
loop_
_entity.id
_entity.type
_entity.pdbx_description
1 polymer ?
#
loop_
_entity_poly.entity_id
_entity_poly.type
_entity_poly.pdbx_seq_one_letter_code
_entity_poly.pdbx_strand_id
1 'polypeptide(L)'
;ANACPTMRTKFVKNGKLDNKVDQNFRKINDNWPGIGYARNLTASPLQDALPGVAYYGIAHVRRPAIEYTDSMLNQLWESYFNGDDNEMVSFVYEDREEAYNRANALDAKVETDARKVGGDSYVKVVSAALRQAYGGVEMVGTKDKPWMMMKEISSDGNCQTVDVIFPSIPVQLYLNPMLLKYILDPLLDNQERGLFPKKYCIHDLGTHYPRCIGHTDGKQEDMEVEESANMVIMMSAYVRATNDKQFAENHYTIAKQWTQYLVDNGLITGDALTTDDFLGRTKNSTNLSAKAIVGIGAMAQLAEVVGNHDDQQKYRQIAEKYVTEWIRMGEDPSNKHMKLSYNDNNTWFLMYNFYADVLLGTKLIPESIYKQQDEWYLTVQNKYGVPLMSGKPNTLYDWVFITAAASTNAKLRQSMFDRTAQWLRETSVHVPFSDWVDTQTGGSPGFVNRPVIGGIFAPLTAYGGVEMVGTKDKPWMMMKEISSDGNCQTVDVIFPSIPVQLYLNPMLLKYILDPLLDNQERGLFPKKYCIHDLGTHYPRCIGHTDGKQEDMEVEESANMVIMMSAYVRATNDKQFAENHYTIAKQWTQYLVDNGTKNSTNLSAKAIIGIGAMAQLAEVVGNHDDQQKYRQIAEKYVTEWIRMGEDPSNKHMKLSYNDNNTWFLMYNFYADVLLGTKLIPESVGYLFYIIYKQQDEWYLTVQNKYGVPLMSGKPNTLYDWVFITAAASTNAKLRQSMFDRTAQWLRETSVHVPFSDWVDTQTGGSPGFVNRPVIGDVLPSVPLVVKSPYLSTWMTSRQLMGDWPRFWNGNIKGMAGLVRVNGQTYEFMGHPTGEDIGTKLQAKQVSLKVTPTQSIFTFNAGPIALAVNFFTPIDPTDLKRLSLPASYISVSAWSLDSATHEIEVYLDISAEWTSGDSNEEVVWDMKEIIGNKTIITGDMRLKNQKIFTENRESAQWGTVKFFTDSTVTHEANSCFTMRSKFVKNGKLDNTVDQKFRKISDNWPGIGYARAMTASPLKNASPKVEYYGIAHVRRPAIEYTDSQLNQLWESYFSGDDNKMVDFVYED
;
A
#
# COMPACT_ATOMS: atom_id res chain seq x y z
N ALA A 1 31.46 32.03 6.32
CA ALA A 1 30.59 32.79 5.38
C ALA A 1 31.44 33.54 4.36
N ASN A 2 30.83 34.13 3.33
CA ASN A 2 31.37 35.18 2.44
C ASN A 2 30.17 35.90 1.78
N ALA A 3 30.37 36.97 1.01
CA ALA A 3 29.28 37.67 0.31
C ALA A 3 28.63 36.78 -0.76
N CYS A 4 27.31 36.62 -0.74
CA CYS A 4 26.57 35.76 -1.67
C CYS A 4 26.84 36.07 -3.16
N PRO A 5 26.85 37.35 -3.62
CA PRO A 5 27.25 37.68 -4.98
C PRO A 5 28.67 37.19 -5.29
N THR A 6 29.64 37.48 -4.40
CA THR A 6 31.04 37.08 -4.57
C THR A 6 31.23 35.56 -4.61
N MET A 7 30.51 34.80 -3.78
CA MET A 7 30.52 33.33 -3.83
C MET A 7 29.95 32.80 -5.15
N ARG A 8 28.80 33.33 -5.58
CA ARG A 8 28.18 32.95 -6.87
C ARG A 8 29.09 33.27 -8.05
N THR A 9 29.70 34.46 -8.10
CA THR A 9 30.68 34.83 -9.13
C THR A 9 31.93 33.94 -9.08
N LYS A 10 32.46 33.60 -7.90
CA LYS A 10 33.59 32.66 -7.77
C LYS A 10 33.22 31.28 -8.31
N PHE A 11 32.05 30.74 -7.98
CA PHE A 11 31.60 29.45 -8.46
C PHE A 11 31.38 29.47 -9.98
N VAL A 12 30.65 30.45 -10.52
CA VAL A 12 30.43 30.63 -11.97
C VAL A 12 31.74 30.77 -12.74
N LYS A 13 32.75 31.46 -12.19
CA LYS A 13 34.04 31.65 -12.86
C LYS A 13 34.95 30.42 -12.80
N ASN A 14 34.97 29.69 -11.68
CA ASN A 14 36.01 28.70 -11.39
C ASN A 14 35.49 27.25 -11.27
N GLY A 15 34.17 27.03 -11.34
CA GLY A 15 33.51 25.77 -10.99
C GLY A 15 33.56 25.40 -9.50
N LYS A 16 34.17 26.23 -8.65
CA LYS A 16 34.41 25.96 -7.22
C LYS A 16 34.53 27.24 -6.40
N LEU A 17 34.38 27.07 -5.08
CA LEU A 17 34.70 28.11 -4.09
C LEU A 17 36.18 28.03 -3.69
N ASP A 18 36.70 29.06 -3.01
CA ASP A 18 38.11 29.18 -2.63
C ASP A 18 38.44 28.66 -1.22
N ASN A 19 37.49 27.96 -0.58
CA ASN A 19 37.60 27.41 0.79
C ASN A 19 38.03 28.43 1.86
N LYS A 20 37.71 29.72 1.66
CA LYS A 20 38.01 30.81 2.60
C LYS A 20 36.78 31.22 3.40
N VAL A 21 36.93 31.24 4.72
CA VAL A 21 36.00 31.94 5.62
C VAL A 21 36.33 33.43 5.59
N ASP A 22 35.37 34.24 5.17
CA ASP A 22 35.38 35.69 5.42
C ASP A 22 35.01 35.95 6.88
N GLN A 23 35.94 36.53 7.63
CA GLN A 23 35.78 36.87 9.05
C GLN A 23 35.29 38.32 9.28
N ASN A 24 35.02 39.07 8.20
CA ASN A 24 34.48 40.44 8.30
C ASN A 24 32.95 40.40 8.54
N PHE A 25 32.55 40.16 9.78
CA PHE A 25 31.15 40.13 10.20
C PHE A 25 30.41 41.42 9.84
N ARG A 26 29.18 41.30 9.33
CA ARG A 26 28.36 42.40 8.80
C ARG A 26 26.87 42.07 8.83
N LYS A 27 26.03 43.07 8.57
CA LYS A 27 24.56 42.95 8.59
C LYS A 27 24.05 42.02 7.48
N ILE A 28 22.89 41.39 7.68
CA ILE A 28 22.28 40.46 6.70
C ILE A 28 22.05 41.14 5.33
N ASN A 29 21.72 42.43 5.30
CA ASN A 29 21.54 43.19 4.06
C ASN A 29 22.83 43.82 3.50
N ASP A 30 23.97 43.73 4.19
CA ASP A 30 25.27 44.24 3.75
C ASP A 30 26.03 43.14 2.98
N ASN A 31 26.04 43.25 1.65
CA ASN A 31 26.68 42.28 0.74
C ASN A 31 26.21 40.82 0.92
N TRP A 32 25.07 40.60 1.59
CA TRP A 32 24.41 39.32 1.84
C TRP A 32 25.39 38.22 2.31
N PRO A 33 25.86 38.26 3.58
CA PRO A 33 26.76 37.24 4.10
C PRO A 33 26.04 35.88 4.12
N GLY A 34 26.58 34.91 3.39
CA GLY A 34 26.03 33.57 3.28
C GLY A 34 27.09 32.49 3.49
N ILE A 35 26.62 31.26 3.68
CA ILE A 35 27.45 30.05 3.64
C ILE A 35 27.26 29.41 2.27
N GLY A 36 28.37 29.17 1.58
CA GLY A 36 28.38 28.46 0.30
C GLY A 36 29.14 27.16 0.45
N TYR A 37 28.47 26.05 0.16
CA TYR A 37 29.11 24.77 -0.10
C TYR A 37 29.05 24.52 -1.61
N ALA A 38 30.13 23.99 -2.17
CA ALA A 38 30.21 23.60 -3.57
C ALA A 38 30.83 22.22 -3.66
N ARG A 39 30.05 21.24 -4.14
CA ARG A 39 30.56 19.96 -4.61
C ARG A 39 30.71 20.03 -6.12
N ASN A 40 31.89 19.67 -6.62
CA ASN A 40 32.07 19.40 -8.04
C ASN A 40 31.41 18.04 -8.32
N LEU A 41 30.32 18.07 -9.08
CA LEU A 41 29.61 16.88 -9.51
C LEU A 41 29.94 16.61 -10.98
N THR A 42 30.45 15.42 -11.28
CA THR A 42 30.72 15.01 -12.65
C THR A 42 29.40 14.63 -13.32
N ALA A 43 28.94 15.47 -14.24
CA ALA A 43 27.81 15.12 -15.11
C ALA A 43 28.33 14.23 -16.25
N SER A 44 28.18 12.92 -16.08
CA SER A 44 28.31 11.97 -17.19
C SER A 44 27.06 12.04 -18.08
N PRO A 45 27.15 11.72 -19.39
CA PRO A 45 25.96 11.25 -20.10
C PRO A 45 25.41 9.99 -19.37
N LEU A 46 24.09 9.80 -19.38
CA LEU A 46 23.38 8.91 -18.42
C LEU A 46 23.62 7.40 -18.68
N GLN A 47 23.57 6.48 -17.70
CA GLN A 47 22.35 6.17 -16.93
C GLN A 47 22.54 5.41 -15.62
N ASP A 48 23.27 4.29 -15.58
CA ASP A 48 23.25 3.38 -14.43
C ASP A 48 24.01 3.94 -13.22
N ALA A 49 24.59 5.14 -13.33
CA ALA A 49 25.20 5.79 -12.19
C ALA A 49 24.09 6.25 -11.25
N LEU A 50 24.33 6.23 -9.95
CA LEU A 50 23.66 7.21 -9.10
C LEU A 50 24.10 8.58 -9.65
N PRO A 51 23.17 9.49 -9.99
CA PRO A 51 23.57 10.85 -10.32
C PRO A 51 24.36 11.39 -9.13
N GLY A 52 25.48 12.07 -9.35
CA GLY A 52 26.36 12.49 -8.25
C GLY A 52 25.60 13.31 -7.22
N VAL A 53 25.23 12.72 -6.08
CA VAL A 53 24.37 13.36 -5.09
C VAL A 53 25.23 14.22 -4.17
N ALA A 54 24.98 15.53 -4.17
CA ALA A 54 25.47 16.41 -3.12
C ALA A 54 24.38 16.59 -2.07
N TYR A 55 24.46 15.82 -0.97
CA TYR A 55 23.62 16.03 0.19
C TYR A 55 24.04 17.33 0.89
N TYR A 56 23.07 18.24 1.09
CA TYR A 56 23.25 19.49 1.83
C TYR A 56 22.28 19.50 3.01
N GLY A 57 22.79 19.16 4.20
CA GLY A 57 22.03 19.35 5.44
C GLY A 57 21.87 20.83 5.78
N ILE A 58 20.67 21.22 6.20
CA ILE A 58 20.40 22.53 6.81
C ILE A 58 19.77 22.27 8.16
N ALA A 59 20.53 22.49 9.23
CA ALA A 59 20.04 22.46 10.61
C ALA A 59 19.83 23.89 11.13
N HIS A 60 18.80 24.10 11.94
CA HIS A 60 18.55 25.35 12.65
C HIS A 60 18.43 25.07 14.15
N VAL A 61 19.55 25.24 14.86
CA VAL A 61 19.65 25.03 16.31
C VAL A 61 19.26 26.31 17.05
N ARG A 62 18.53 26.15 18.15
CA ARG A 62 18.17 27.25 19.07
C ARG A 62 18.49 26.86 20.52
N ARG A 63 19.27 27.69 21.21
CA ARG A 63 19.54 27.57 22.65
C ARG A 63 19.25 28.90 23.37
N PRO A 64 18.24 28.96 24.25
CA PRO A 64 17.17 27.99 24.41
C PRO A 64 16.25 27.92 23.17
N ALA A 65 15.42 26.88 23.13
CA ALA A 65 14.38 26.70 22.11
C ALA A 65 13.11 27.48 22.47
N ILE A 66 12.69 27.34 23.73
CA ILE A 66 11.45 27.84 24.31
C ILE A 66 11.74 28.48 25.67
N GLU A 67 11.13 29.62 25.96
CA GLU A 67 11.02 30.18 27.32
C GLU A 67 9.67 29.71 27.88
N TYR A 68 9.67 28.80 28.86
CA TYR A 68 8.46 28.20 29.44
C TYR A 68 8.32 28.57 30.91
N THR A 69 7.31 29.38 31.24
CA THR A 69 7.06 29.88 32.62
C THR A 69 8.30 30.53 33.24
N ASP A 70 8.96 29.88 34.20
CA ASP A 70 10.19 30.28 34.89
C ASP A 70 11.46 29.59 34.37
N SER A 71 11.34 28.78 33.31
CA SER A 71 12.37 27.87 32.80
C SER A 71 12.75 28.16 31.35
N MET A 72 14.00 27.90 30.99
CA MET A 72 14.49 27.92 29.60
C MET A 72 14.67 26.48 29.12
N LEU A 73 13.88 26.07 28.12
CA LEU A 73 13.89 24.72 27.58
C LEU A 73 14.73 24.66 26.31
N ASN A 74 15.64 23.68 26.26
CA ASN A 74 16.46 23.36 25.10
C ASN A 74 15.73 22.42 24.14
N GLN A 75 16.25 22.27 22.91
CA GLN A 75 15.67 21.36 21.93
C GLN A 75 15.89 19.92 22.39
N LEU A 76 14.88 19.04 22.27
CA LEU A 76 14.88 17.70 22.88
C LEU A 76 16.11 16.87 22.49
N TRP A 77 16.59 17.03 21.25
CA TRP A 77 17.77 16.35 20.72
C TRP A 77 19.02 16.56 21.58
N GLU A 78 19.16 17.70 22.25
CA GLU A 78 20.34 18.01 23.07
C GLU A 78 20.51 17.02 24.23
N SER A 79 19.41 16.43 24.71
CA SER A 79 19.43 15.39 25.75
C SER A 79 19.87 13.99 25.26
N TYR A 80 20.00 13.81 23.94
CA TYR A 80 20.55 12.60 23.31
C TYR A 80 22.02 12.77 22.91
N PHE A 81 22.43 13.98 22.54
CA PHE A 81 23.78 14.31 22.02
C PHE A 81 24.59 15.21 22.98
N ASN A 82 24.24 15.23 24.27
CA ASN A 82 24.87 16.05 25.32
C ASN A 82 25.02 17.56 25.00
N GLY A 83 24.20 18.08 24.08
CA GLY A 83 24.28 19.45 23.57
C GLY A 83 25.35 19.71 22.48
N ASP A 84 26.02 18.71 21.92
CA ASP A 84 26.98 18.91 20.84
C ASP A 84 26.29 19.02 19.46
N ASP A 85 26.40 20.21 18.85
CA ASP A 85 25.91 20.49 17.50
C ASP A 85 26.54 19.59 16.43
N ASN A 86 27.79 19.17 16.63
CA ASN A 86 28.53 18.36 15.67
C ASN A 86 28.09 16.89 15.75
N GLU A 87 27.82 16.35 16.94
CA GLU A 87 27.27 14.99 17.07
C GLU A 87 25.88 14.91 16.43
N MET A 88 25.01 15.89 16.68
CA MET A 88 23.68 15.95 16.05
C MET A 88 23.76 16.15 14.53
N VAL A 89 24.61 17.06 14.03
CA VAL A 89 24.75 17.28 12.57
C VAL A 89 25.39 16.07 11.88
N SER A 90 26.34 15.39 12.52
CA SER A 90 26.89 14.12 12.02
C SER A 90 25.82 13.03 12.00
N PHE A 91 25.06 12.86 13.09
CA PHE A 91 23.95 11.91 13.14
C PHE A 91 22.91 12.18 12.04
N VAL A 92 22.43 13.42 11.88
CA VAL A 92 21.47 13.80 10.83
C VAL A 92 22.05 13.61 9.42
N TYR A 93 23.36 13.77 9.24
CA TYR A 93 24.03 13.50 7.96
C TYR A 93 24.25 12.00 7.71
N GLU A 94 24.48 11.19 8.74
CA GLU A 94 24.68 9.74 8.63
C GLU A 94 23.34 9.00 8.48
N ASP A 95 22.37 9.32 9.33
CA ASP A 95 20.96 8.91 9.25
C ASP A 95 20.25 9.47 8.01
N ARG A 96 20.84 10.38 7.21
CA ARG A 96 20.20 11.04 6.04
C ARG A 96 19.40 10.10 5.14
N GLU A 97 19.91 8.88 4.90
CA GLU A 97 19.28 7.88 4.04
C GLU A 97 18.24 7.04 4.82
N GLU A 98 18.42 6.83 6.12
CA GLU A 98 17.38 6.23 6.97
C GLU A 98 16.23 7.23 7.27
N ALA A 99 16.51 8.53 7.30
CA ALA A 99 15.53 9.61 7.38
C ALA A 99 14.76 9.77 6.07
N TYR A 100 15.46 9.77 4.92
CA TYR A 100 14.84 9.65 3.60
C TYR A 100 13.95 8.40 3.53
N ASN A 101 14.42 7.29 4.12
CA ASN A 101 13.63 6.08 4.17
C ASN A 101 12.36 6.22 5.02
N ARG A 102 12.47 6.64 6.28
CA ARG A 102 11.30 6.78 7.16
C ARG A 102 10.32 7.84 6.65
N ALA A 103 10.78 8.81 5.84
CA ALA A 103 9.96 9.77 5.11
C ALA A 103 9.19 9.12 3.94
N ASN A 104 9.85 8.45 2.99
CA ASN A 104 9.13 7.79 1.88
C ASN A 104 8.18 6.68 2.35
N ALA A 105 8.51 5.98 3.45
CA ALA A 105 7.60 5.05 4.14
C ALA A 105 6.39 5.73 4.80
N LEU A 106 6.51 7.02 5.14
CA LEU A 106 5.40 7.80 5.65
C LEU A 106 4.57 8.40 4.51
N ASP A 107 5.21 8.88 3.45
CA ASP A 107 4.49 9.39 2.28
C ASP A 107 3.68 8.24 1.64
N ALA A 108 4.27 7.05 1.43
CA ALA A 108 3.56 5.86 0.93
C ALA A 108 2.38 5.39 1.83
N LYS A 109 2.53 5.45 3.16
CA LYS A 109 1.44 5.26 4.13
C LYS A 109 0.27 6.20 3.85
N VAL A 110 0.59 7.49 3.88
CA VAL A 110 -0.38 8.59 3.89
C VAL A 110 -1.18 8.59 2.59
N GLU A 111 -0.49 8.38 1.47
CA GLU A 111 -1.15 8.22 0.18
C GLU A 111 -2.02 6.97 0.13
N THR A 112 -1.54 5.80 0.57
CA THR A 112 -2.30 4.53 0.47
C THR A 112 -3.61 4.57 1.27
N ASP A 113 -3.58 5.01 2.53
CA ASP A 113 -4.79 5.05 3.35
C ASP A 113 -5.75 6.15 2.90
N ALA A 114 -5.26 7.35 2.51
CA ALA A 114 -6.14 8.45 2.09
C ALA A 114 -6.81 8.13 0.75
N ARG A 115 -6.12 7.41 -0.12
CA ARG A 115 -6.65 6.87 -1.37
C ARG A 115 -7.80 5.88 -1.14
N LYS A 116 -7.67 5.00 -0.14
CA LYS A 116 -8.75 4.10 0.31
C LYS A 116 -9.98 4.87 0.84
N VAL A 117 -9.75 6.00 1.52
CA VAL A 117 -10.82 6.78 2.16
C VAL A 117 -11.49 7.81 1.22
N GLY A 118 -10.79 8.31 0.20
CA GLY A 118 -11.27 9.45 -0.61
C GLY A 118 -10.61 9.67 -1.98
N GLY A 119 -9.90 8.67 -2.51
CA GLY A 119 -9.26 8.72 -3.82
C GLY A 119 -8.12 9.75 -3.93
N ASP A 120 -7.71 10.04 -5.16
CA ASP A 120 -6.61 10.95 -5.46
C ASP A 120 -6.92 12.39 -5.08
N SER A 121 -8.21 12.76 -5.04
CA SER A 121 -8.68 14.02 -4.45
C SER A 121 -8.28 14.15 -2.98
N TYR A 122 -8.45 13.10 -2.16
CA TYR A 122 -8.01 13.15 -0.78
C TYR A 122 -6.48 13.12 -0.68
N VAL A 123 -5.80 12.26 -1.45
CA VAL A 123 -4.33 12.16 -1.44
C VAL A 123 -3.64 13.49 -1.73
N LYS A 124 -4.06 14.19 -2.79
CA LYS A 124 -3.50 15.52 -3.15
C LYS A 124 -3.60 16.53 -2.02
N VAL A 125 -4.57 16.36 -1.12
CA VAL A 125 -4.80 17.25 0.02
C VAL A 125 -3.97 16.83 1.24
N VAL A 126 -3.88 15.53 1.59
CA VAL A 126 -3.01 15.07 2.71
C VAL A 126 -1.52 15.24 2.43
N SER A 127 -1.07 14.97 1.20
CA SER A 127 0.34 15.15 0.80
C SER A 127 0.76 16.63 0.83
N ALA A 128 -0.19 17.56 0.64
CA ALA A 128 0.03 18.99 0.84
C ALA A 128 0.00 19.41 2.33
N ALA A 129 -0.86 18.77 3.15
CA ALA A 129 -1.08 19.13 4.54
C ALA A 129 0.00 18.62 5.52
N LEU A 130 0.51 17.39 5.35
CA LEU A 130 1.33 16.70 6.36
C LEU A 130 2.54 17.50 6.85
N ARG A 131 3.34 18.03 5.91
CA ARG A 131 4.58 18.77 6.24
C ARG A 131 4.28 20.14 6.86
N GLN A 132 3.10 20.71 6.59
CA GLN A 132 2.64 21.95 7.19
C GLN A 132 2.10 21.74 8.62
N ALA A 133 1.38 20.65 8.88
CA ALA A 133 0.88 20.30 10.21
C ALA A 133 2.02 20.18 11.25
N TYR A 134 3.18 19.66 10.83
CA TYR A 134 4.41 19.63 11.64
C TYR A 134 5.33 20.84 11.42
N GLY A 135 5.03 21.73 10.48
CA GLY A 135 5.85 22.91 10.16
C GLY A 135 5.87 23.98 11.27
N GLY A 136 4.93 23.90 12.22
CA GLY A 136 4.85 24.77 13.39
C GLY A 136 5.21 24.13 14.72
N VAL A 137 5.75 22.90 14.78
CA VAL A 137 5.97 22.18 16.04
C VAL A 137 7.46 21.95 16.33
N GLU A 138 7.82 21.97 17.61
CA GLU A 138 9.20 21.69 18.06
C GLU A 138 9.20 20.77 19.29
N MET A 139 10.09 19.78 19.28
CA MET A 139 10.32 18.91 20.44
C MET A 139 11.35 19.55 21.38
N VAL A 140 11.01 19.69 22.65
CA VAL A 140 11.83 20.34 23.70
C VAL A 140 11.87 19.52 25.00
N GLY A 141 12.71 19.93 25.94
CA GLY A 141 12.86 19.29 27.24
C GLY A 141 13.96 18.22 27.25
N THR A 142 13.70 17.07 27.87
CA THR A 142 14.67 15.96 27.95
C THR A 142 14.04 14.64 27.54
N LYS A 143 14.84 13.64 27.19
CA LYS A 143 14.40 12.25 26.95
C LYS A 143 13.48 11.67 28.04
N ASP A 144 13.62 12.16 29.28
CA ASP A 144 12.88 11.70 30.47
C ASP A 144 11.61 12.55 30.75
N LYS A 145 11.53 13.78 30.20
CA LYS A 145 10.31 14.62 30.14
C LYS A 145 10.25 15.34 28.77
N PRO A 146 9.87 14.62 27.68
CA PRO A 146 9.83 15.18 26.34
C PRO A 146 8.52 15.92 26.10
N TRP A 147 8.59 17.16 25.60
CA TRP A 147 7.44 18.00 25.28
C TRP A 147 7.42 18.40 23.81
N MET A 148 6.23 18.63 23.28
CA MET A 148 5.96 19.06 21.91
C MET A 148 5.28 20.44 21.97
N MET A 149 5.95 21.47 21.47
CA MET A 149 5.47 22.86 21.53
C MET A 149 5.09 23.33 20.13
N MET A 150 3.79 23.60 19.92
CA MET A 150 3.25 24.18 18.71
C MET A 150 3.27 25.71 18.77
N LYS A 151 3.70 26.31 17.66
CA LYS A 151 3.47 27.70 17.33
C LYS A 151 2.16 27.83 16.54
N GLU A 152 1.33 28.79 16.92
CA GLU A 152 0.31 29.31 16.00
C GLU A 152 0.97 30.17 14.91
N ILE A 153 0.68 29.84 13.65
CA ILE A 153 1.23 30.51 12.47
C ILE A 153 0.10 31.31 11.81
N SER A 154 0.43 32.45 11.18
CA SER A 154 -0.47 33.28 10.37
C SER A 154 -1.74 33.86 11.01
N SER A 155 -2.01 33.54 12.27
CA SER A 155 -2.78 34.35 13.23
C SER A 155 -1.79 35.23 14.04
N ASP A 156 -2.12 35.58 15.29
CA ASP A 156 -1.33 36.49 16.14
C ASP A 156 0.04 35.95 16.58
N GLY A 157 0.29 34.64 16.50
CA GLY A 157 1.61 34.05 16.74
C GLY A 157 1.82 33.38 18.10
N ASN A 158 0.72 33.04 18.77
CA ASN A 158 0.62 32.44 20.10
C ASN A 158 1.39 31.12 20.27
N CYS A 159 1.58 30.72 21.53
CA CYS A 159 2.20 29.47 21.94
C CYS A 159 1.15 28.46 22.41
N GLN A 160 1.11 27.26 21.83
CA GLN A 160 0.25 26.17 22.32
C GLN A 160 -1.23 26.58 22.48
N THR A 161 -1.77 27.33 21.51
CA THR A 161 -3.20 27.66 21.46
C THR A 161 -4.02 26.36 21.41
N VAL A 162 -4.91 26.14 22.38
CA VAL A 162 -5.60 24.85 22.59
C VAL A 162 -6.57 24.57 21.44
N ASP A 163 -7.25 25.60 20.95
CA ASP A 163 -8.13 25.55 19.79
C ASP A 163 -7.40 25.26 18.47
N VAL A 164 -6.10 25.59 18.36
CA VAL A 164 -5.22 25.26 17.21
C VAL A 164 -4.66 23.84 17.30
N ILE A 165 -4.41 23.35 18.52
CA ILE A 165 -4.00 21.97 18.76
C ILE A 165 -5.17 21.02 18.45
N PHE A 166 -6.40 21.38 18.80
CA PHE A 166 -7.59 20.54 18.62
C PHE A 166 -7.86 20.03 17.18
N PRO A 167 -7.91 20.88 16.13
CA PRO A 167 -8.04 20.41 14.76
C PRO A 167 -6.81 19.62 14.32
N SER A 168 -5.62 19.86 14.88
CA SER A 168 -4.43 19.10 14.49
C SER A 168 -4.54 17.62 14.87
N ILE A 169 -5.19 17.27 16.00
CA ILE A 169 -5.27 15.93 16.65
C ILE A 169 -5.26 14.73 15.69
N PRO A 170 -6.05 14.70 14.59
CA PRO A 170 -6.13 13.52 13.74
C PRO A 170 -4.79 13.11 13.13
N VAL A 171 -3.91 14.07 12.81
CA VAL A 171 -2.58 13.73 12.26
C VAL A 171 -1.68 13.13 13.34
N GLN A 172 -1.78 13.54 14.60
CA GLN A 172 -1.03 12.90 15.68
C GLN A 172 -1.59 11.51 15.99
N LEU A 173 -2.91 11.33 16.11
CA LEU A 173 -3.53 10.02 16.34
C LEU A 173 -3.23 9.01 15.22
N TYR A 174 -3.25 9.45 13.96
CA TYR A 174 -2.95 8.61 12.80
C TYR A 174 -1.47 8.18 12.70
N LEU A 175 -0.54 8.98 13.26
CA LEU A 175 0.90 8.74 13.15
C LEU A 175 1.50 8.10 14.40
N ASN A 176 1.19 8.62 15.58
CA ASN A 176 1.54 8.07 16.88
C ASN A 176 0.75 8.79 17.99
N PRO A 177 -0.24 8.13 18.63
CA PRO A 177 -1.04 8.71 19.72
C PRO A 177 -0.22 9.30 20.89
N MET A 178 1.02 8.86 21.14
CA MET A 178 1.89 9.47 22.16
C MET A 178 2.18 10.96 21.94
N LEU A 179 2.05 11.46 20.71
CA LEU A 179 2.21 12.87 20.40
C LEU A 179 1.11 13.74 21.03
N LEU A 180 -0.09 13.20 21.31
CA LEU A 180 -1.12 13.92 22.09
C LEU A 180 -0.64 14.22 23.51
N LYS A 181 -0.01 13.25 24.18
CA LYS A 181 0.53 13.46 25.51
C LYS A 181 1.59 14.57 25.51
N TYR A 182 2.59 14.46 24.63
CA TYR A 182 3.67 15.45 24.58
C TYR A 182 3.22 16.88 24.23
N ILE A 183 2.10 17.05 23.50
CA ILE A 183 1.55 18.37 23.18
C ILE A 183 0.56 18.89 24.24
N LEU A 184 -0.07 18.02 25.04
CA LEU A 184 -0.96 18.39 26.14
C LEU A 184 -0.21 18.64 27.46
N ASP A 185 0.86 17.89 27.74
CA ASP A 185 1.64 17.98 28.99
C ASP A 185 2.07 19.42 29.36
N PRO A 186 2.49 20.32 28.45
CA PRO A 186 2.87 21.70 28.79
C PRO A 186 1.69 22.57 29.26
N LEU A 187 0.49 22.30 28.77
CA LEU A 187 -0.76 22.98 29.11
C LEU A 187 -1.34 22.47 30.44
N LEU A 188 -1.17 21.17 30.70
CA LEU A 188 -1.49 20.53 31.97
C LEU A 188 -0.56 21.02 33.08
N ASP A 189 0.77 20.95 32.89
CA ASP A 189 1.79 21.43 33.84
C ASP A 189 1.53 22.87 34.28
N ASN A 190 1.21 23.77 33.34
CA ASN A 190 0.93 25.18 33.65
C ASN A 190 -0.30 25.35 34.57
N GLN A 191 -1.41 24.71 34.23
CA GLN A 191 -2.69 24.90 34.92
C GLN A 191 -2.78 24.11 36.22
N GLU A 192 -2.14 22.93 36.30
CA GLU A 192 -2.03 22.13 37.53
C GLU A 192 -1.04 22.77 38.53
N ARG A 193 -0.05 23.54 38.07
CA ARG A 193 0.75 24.46 38.91
C ARG A 193 -0.04 25.70 39.38
N GLY A 194 -1.29 25.87 38.94
CA GLY A 194 -2.13 27.01 39.30
C GLY A 194 -1.71 28.34 38.67
N LEU A 195 -0.97 28.30 37.55
CA LEU A 195 -0.45 29.50 36.87
C LEU A 195 -1.49 30.21 35.98
N PHE A 196 -2.75 29.76 36.00
CA PHE A 196 -3.89 30.46 35.40
C PHE A 196 -5.00 30.62 36.44
N PRO A 197 -5.46 31.85 36.76
CA PRO A 197 -6.37 32.09 37.89
C PRO A 197 -7.86 31.88 37.59
N LYS A 198 -8.22 31.38 36.39
CA LYS A 198 -9.60 31.11 35.97
C LYS A 198 -9.97 29.63 36.23
N LYS A 199 -11.25 29.28 36.06
CA LYS A 199 -11.75 27.89 36.27
C LYS A 199 -11.92 27.08 34.98
N TYR A 200 -12.06 27.75 33.85
CA TYR A 200 -12.02 27.18 32.51
C TYR A 200 -10.57 26.98 32.05
N CYS A 201 -10.37 26.31 30.92
CA CYS A 201 -9.04 26.10 30.36
C CYS A 201 -8.42 27.41 29.83
N ILE A 202 -7.10 27.52 29.99
CA ILE A 202 -6.28 28.52 29.30
C ILE A 202 -6.43 28.36 27.78
N HIS A 203 -6.35 29.48 27.05
CA HIS A 203 -6.37 29.51 25.58
C HIS A 203 -4.99 29.17 25.03
N ASP A 204 -3.97 29.92 25.46
CA ASP A 204 -2.59 29.77 25.00
C ASP A 204 -1.61 29.90 26.18
N LEU A 205 -0.38 29.44 25.97
CA LEU A 205 0.71 29.59 26.92
C LEU A 205 1.53 30.88 26.74
N GLY A 206 1.15 31.80 25.84
CA GLY A 206 1.79 33.09 25.70
C GLY A 206 1.69 33.65 24.28
N THR A 207 1.41 34.95 24.17
CA THR A 207 1.00 35.62 22.93
C THR A 207 2.05 35.69 21.81
N HIS A 208 3.29 35.26 22.05
CA HIS A 208 4.40 35.41 21.10
C HIS A 208 5.38 34.24 21.19
N TYR A 209 5.24 33.23 20.32
CA TYR A 209 6.20 32.13 20.22
C TYR A 209 7.62 32.64 19.89
N PRO A 210 8.66 32.25 20.66
CA PRO A 210 8.75 31.07 21.54
C PRO A 210 8.58 31.33 23.06
N ARG A 211 7.83 32.36 23.48
CA ARG A 211 7.68 32.77 24.90
C ARG A 211 6.39 32.23 25.52
N CYS A 212 6.47 31.01 26.01
CA CYS A 212 5.40 30.21 26.63
C CYS A 212 5.29 30.46 28.15
N ILE A 213 5.11 31.72 28.57
CA ILE A 213 5.13 32.14 29.98
C ILE A 213 3.83 31.93 30.78
N GLY A 214 2.69 31.76 30.11
CA GLY A 214 1.36 31.59 30.70
C GLY A 214 0.71 32.89 31.21
N HIS A 215 -0.62 32.86 31.34
CA HIS A 215 -1.45 34.02 31.67
C HIS A 215 -1.73 34.17 33.18
N THR A 216 -0.67 34.35 33.97
CA THR A 216 -0.73 34.41 35.44
C THR A 216 -1.58 35.56 36.01
N ASP A 217 -1.85 36.60 35.23
CA ASP A 217 -2.77 37.70 35.60
C ASP A 217 -4.21 37.47 35.14
N GLY A 218 -4.48 36.35 34.46
CA GLY A 218 -5.79 35.96 33.93
C GLY A 218 -6.24 36.74 32.69
N LYS A 219 -5.34 37.44 31.99
CA LYS A 219 -5.68 38.20 30.76
C LYS A 219 -5.22 37.48 29.50
N GLN A 220 -6.15 36.78 28.88
CA GLN A 220 -5.99 36.09 27.60
C GLN A 220 -7.19 36.41 26.68
N GLU A 221 -7.26 35.76 25.52
CA GLU A 221 -8.51 35.57 24.81
C GLU A 221 -9.43 34.62 25.60
N ASP A 222 -10.58 35.11 26.07
CA ASP A 222 -11.53 34.29 26.83
C ASP A 222 -12.46 33.51 25.86
N MET A 223 -12.07 32.26 25.58
CA MET A 223 -12.80 31.23 24.81
C MET A 223 -13.26 30.07 25.73
N GLU A 224 -13.98 30.40 26.80
CA GLU A 224 -14.01 29.60 28.03
C GLU A 224 -14.62 28.19 27.89
N VAL A 225 -15.65 28.06 27.03
CA VAL A 225 -16.34 26.79 26.77
C VAL A 225 -15.60 25.96 25.72
N GLU A 226 -15.01 26.61 24.73
CA GLU A 226 -14.29 26.00 23.61
C GLU A 226 -13.07 25.23 24.16
N GLU A 227 -12.22 25.89 24.92
CA GLU A 227 -10.96 25.31 25.42
C GLU A 227 -11.17 24.27 26.52
N SER A 228 -12.18 24.48 27.36
CA SER A 228 -12.60 23.51 28.38
C SER A 228 -13.16 22.23 27.74
N ALA A 229 -13.78 22.31 26.57
CA ALA A 229 -14.24 21.14 25.82
C ALA A 229 -13.09 20.49 25.03
N ASN A 230 -12.26 21.30 24.38
CA ASN A 230 -11.08 20.86 23.63
C ASN A 230 -10.22 19.92 24.48
N MET A 231 -9.68 20.40 25.61
CA MET A 231 -8.77 19.60 26.44
C MET A 231 -9.38 18.27 26.89
N VAL A 232 -10.61 18.27 27.41
CA VAL A 232 -11.25 17.04 27.94
C VAL A 232 -11.50 16.02 26.82
N ILE A 233 -11.83 16.47 25.60
CA ILE A 233 -11.92 15.62 24.41
C ILE A 233 -10.54 15.08 24.01
N MET A 234 -9.49 15.91 23.97
CA MET A 234 -8.13 15.45 23.61
C MET A 234 -7.60 14.41 24.61
N MET A 235 -7.84 14.64 25.91
CA MET A 235 -7.44 13.73 26.99
C MET A 235 -8.15 12.38 26.86
N SER A 236 -9.47 12.36 26.63
CA SER A 236 -10.19 11.10 26.38
C SER A 236 -9.71 10.41 25.10
N ALA A 237 -9.44 11.17 24.02
CA ALA A 237 -8.93 10.60 22.77
C ALA A 237 -7.54 9.95 22.94
N TYR A 238 -6.63 10.59 23.68
CA TYR A 238 -5.33 10.01 24.03
C TYR A 238 -5.48 8.72 24.84
N VAL A 239 -6.26 8.76 25.91
CA VAL A 239 -6.47 7.62 26.81
C VAL A 239 -7.14 6.46 26.08
N ARG A 240 -8.14 6.73 25.22
CA ARG A 240 -8.81 5.71 24.38
C ARG A 240 -7.86 5.07 23.36
N ALA A 241 -6.92 5.82 22.81
CA ALA A 241 -5.97 5.35 21.80
C ALA A 241 -4.75 4.62 22.37
N THR A 242 -4.45 4.76 23.67
CA THR A 242 -3.25 4.20 24.32
C THR A 242 -3.52 3.27 25.50
N ASN A 243 -4.69 3.37 26.13
CA ASN A 243 -5.03 2.78 27.42
C ASN A 243 -4.16 3.30 28.60
N ASP A 244 -3.55 4.50 28.50
CA ASP A 244 -2.81 5.12 29.62
C ASP A 244 -3.75 5.60 30.74
N LYS A 245 -4.12 4.66 31.63
CA LYS A 245 -4.87 4.94 32.85
C LYS A 245 -4.13 5.90 33.80
N GLN A 246 -2.79 5.89 33.81
CA GLN A 246 -2.03 6.73 34.75
C GLN A 246 -2.13 8.22 34.38
N PHE A 247 -2.11 8.53 33.08
CA PHE A 247 -2.42 9.89 32.60
C PHE A 247 -3.84 10.31 32.98
N ALA A 248 -4.83 9.43 32.81
CA ALA A 248 -6.21 9.72 33.20
C ALA A 248 -6.37 9.98 34.71
N GLU A 249 -5.66 9.24 35.56
CA GLU A 249 -5.63 9.44 37.01
C GLU A 249 -4.94 10.75 37.42
N ASN A 250 -3.75 11.01 36.88
CA ASN A 250 -2.94 12.18 37.23
C ASN A 250 -3.71 13.48 36.98
N HIS A 251 -4.31 13.59 35.79
CA HIS A 251 -4.95 14.81 35.31
C HIS A 251 -6.47 14.86 35.56
N TYR A 252 -7.00 13.91 36.36
CA TYR A 252 -8.43 13.78 36.61
C TYR A 252 -9.05 15.04 37.25
N THR A 253 -8.32 15.68 38.16
CA THR A 253 -8.81 16.84 38.92
C THR A 253 -9.04 18.05 38.02
N ILE A 254 -8.12 18.34 37.10
CA ILE A 254 -8.22 19.50 36.21
C ILE A 254 -9.27 19.27 35.12
N ALA A 255 -9.34 18.06 34.54
CA ALA A 255 -10.41 17.66 33.62
C ALA A 255 -11.81 17.79 34.24
N LYS A 256 -11.96 17.38 35.51
CA LYS A 256 -13.21 17.54 36.26
C LYS A 256 -13.58 19.00 36.51
N GLN A 257 -12.60 19.88 36.75
CA GLN A 257 -12.84 21.32 36.90
C GLN A 257 -13.38 21.93 35.60
N TRP A 258 -12.70 21.69 34.47
CA TRP A 258 -13.15 22.17 33.16
C TRP A 258 -14.53 21.61 32.79
N THR A 259 -14.78 20.34 33.08
CA THR A 259 -16.10 19.74 32.82
C THR A 259 -17.20 20.37 33.67
N GLN A 260 -16.94 20.74 34.93
CA GLN A 260 -17.93 21.47 35.71
C GLN A 260 -18.23 22.86 35.10
N TYR A 261 -17.23 23.53 34.51
CA TYR A 261 -17.47 24.76 33.73
C TYR A 261 -18.35 24.52 32.49
N LEU A 262 -18.17 23.39 31.79
CA LEU A 262 -19.03 22.97 30.67
C LEU A 262 -20.46 22.63 31.12
N VAL A 263 -20.63 22.04 32.31
CA VAL A 263 -21.97 21.82 32.89
C VAL A 263 -22.63 23.16 33.19
N ASP A 264 -21.90 24.11 33.80
CA ASP A 264 -22.48 25.37 34.24
C ASP A 264 -22.80 26.34 33.08
N ASN A 265 -22.04 26.30 31.98
CA ASN A 265 -22.12 27.29 30.88
C ASN A 265 -22.29 26.70 29.46
N GLY A 266 -22.08 25.40 29.27
CA GLY A 266 -21.90 24.80 27.94
C GLY A 266 -23.18 24.58 27.12
N LEU A 267 -24.35 24.47 27.75
CA LEU A 267 -25.62 24.35 27.02
C LEU A 267 -26.13 25.70 26.51
N ILE A 268 -25.97 26.78 27.30
CA ILE A 268 -26.38 28.15 26.95
C ILE A 268 -25.13 29.01 26.96
N THR A 269 -24.37 28.96 25.87
CA THR A 269 -23.00 29.49 25.80
C THR A 269 -22.87 31.01 25.94
N GLY A 270 -23.97 31.75 25.93
CA GLY A 270 -23.94 33.21 26.05
C GLY A 270 -23.27 33.85 24.83
N ASP A 271 -22.74 35.06 24.97
CA ASP A 271 -22.00 35.74 23.90
C ASP A 271 -20.53 35.29 23.90
N ALA A 272 -20.27 34.11 23.33
CA ALA A 272 -18.97 33.42 23.38
C ALA A 272 -18.16 33.59 22.09
N LEU A 273 -16.83 33.42 22.21
CA LEU A 273 -15.96 33.11 21.07
C LEU A 273 -15.97 31.59 20.78
N THR A 274 -15.53 31.26 19.56
CA THR A 274 -15.03 29.94 19.17
C THR A 274 -13.69 30.16 18.47
N THR A 275 -13.01 29.07 18.13
CA THR A 275 -11.87 28.99 17.18
C THR A 275 -12.12 29.69 15.81
N ASP A 276 -13.36 30.07 15.51
CA ASP A 276 -13.72 30.88 14.34
C ASP A 276 -13.85 32.38 14.71
N ASP A 277 -12.97 32.86 15.60
CA ASP A 277 -12.95 34.19 16.23
C ASP A 277 -13.11 35.35 15.22
N PHE A 278 -12.45 35.21 14.06
CA PHE A 278 -12.43 36.12 12.93
C PHE A 278 -13.82 36.33 12.29
N LEU A 279 -14.83 35.52 12.66
CA LEU A 279 -16.22 35.71 12.29
C LEU A 279 -17.01 36.56 13.30
N GLY A 280 -16.51 36.73 14.52
CA GLY A 280 -17.09 37.46 15.66
C GLY A 280 -17.73 36.56 16.71
N ARG A 281 -17.93 37.11 17.93
CA ARG A 281 -18.64 36.42 19.03
C ARG A 281 -20.04 36.00 18.58
N THR A 282 -20.44 34.77 18.92
CA THR A 282 -21.70 34.16 18.49
C THR A 282 -22.56 33.81 19.70
N LYS A 283 -23.65 34.55 19.87
CA LYS A 283 -24.56 34.39 21.01
C LYS A 283 -25.35 33.07 20.96
N ASN A 284 -25.11 32.18 21.91
CA ASN A 284 -25.71 30.84 21.99
C ASN A 284 -25.41 29.98 20.73
N SER A 285 -24.13 29.87 20.36
CA SER A 285 -23.66 29.05 19.24
C SER A 285 -24.05 27.58 19.39
N THR A 286 -24.79 27.05 18.41
CA THR A 286 -25.26 25.65 18.41
C THR A 286 -24.09 24.67 18.28
N ASN A 287 -23.05 25.02 17.51
CA ASN A 287 -21.87 24.16 17.29
C ASN A 287 -20.96 24.10 18.53
N LEU A 288 -20.80 25.23 19.23
CA LEU A 288 -20.06 25.28 20.51
C LEU A 288 -20.77 24.47 21.60
N SER A 289 -22.10 24.60 21.69
CA SER A 289 -22.90 23.82 22.66
C SER A 289 -22.80 22.30 22.38
N ALA A 290 -22.75 21.88 21.12
CA ALA A 290 -22.49 20.48 20.77
C ALA A 290 -21.11 20.00 21.29
N LYS A 291 -20.08 20.84 21.16
CA LYS A 291 -18.73 20.57 21.67
C LYS A 291 -18.71 20.37 23.18
N ALA A 292 -19.37 21.27 23.92
CA ALA A 292 -19.48 21.16 25.37
C ALA A 292 -20.19 19.89 25.83
N ILE A 293 -21.26 19.49 25.13
CA ILE A 293 -21.98 18.23 25.40
C ILE A 293 -21.07 17.01 25.22
N VAL A 294 -20.30 16.96 24.13
CA VAL A 294 -19.34 15.87 23.90
C VAL A 294 -18.18 15.90 24.89
N GLY A 295 -17.70 17.08 25.30
CA GLY A 295 -16.71 17.23 26.37
C GLY A 295 -17.18 16.68 27.73
N ILE A 296 -18.46 16.91 28.08
CA ILE A 296 -19.09 16.28 29.25
C ILE A 296 -19.17 14.75 29.08
N GLY A 297 -19.45 14.26 27.87
CA GLY A 297 -19.37 12.83 27.53
C GLY A 297 -17.96 12.23 27.65
N ALA A 298 -16.94 12.97 27.22
CA ALA A 298 -15.53 12.60 27.31
C ALA A 298 -15.08 12.48 28.78
N MET A 299 -15.55 13.36 29.66
CA MET A 299 -15.32 13.23 31.11
C MET A 299 -15.93 11.97 31.69
N ALA A 300 -17.09 11.51 31.20
CA ALA A 300 -17.67 10.25 31.64
C ALA A 300 -16.77 9.05 31.26
N GLN A 301 -16.13 9.08 30.09
CA GLN A 301 -15.15 8.06 29.68
C GLN A 301 -13.86 8.11 30.54
N LEU A 302 -13.34 9.30 30.85
CA LEU A 302 -12.21 9.45 31.77
C LEU A 302 -12.56 8.96 33.18
N ALA A 303 -13.79 9.22 33.65
CA ALA A 303 -14.29 8.72 34.93
C ALA A 303 -14.43 7.19 34.95
N GLU A 304 -14.88 6.58 33.85
CA GLU A 304 -14.92 5.13 33.67
C GLU A 304 -13.51 4.51 33.74
N VAL A 305 -12.54 5.06 33.01
CA VAL A 305 -11.14 4.60 33.01
C VAL A 305 -10.52 4.70 34.41
N VAL A 306 -10.78 5.78 35.15
CA VAL A 306 -10.28 5.96 36.53
C VAL A 306 -11.02 5.08 37.55
N GLY A 307 -12.21 4.56 37.22
CA GLY A 307 -13.05 3.73 38.11
C GLY A 307 -14.02 4.52 38.99
N ASN A 308 -14.31 5.77 38.63
CA ASN A 308 -15.22 6.67 39.35
C ASN A 308 -16.62 6.66 38.72
N HIS A 309 -17.41 5.64 39.08
CA HIS A 309 -18.72 5.39 38.50
C HIS A 309 -19.77 6.47 38.82
N ASP A 310 -19.64 7.20 39.93
CA ASP A 310 -20.56 8.28 40.29
C ASP A 310 -20.41 9.47 39.32
N ASP A 311 -19.19 9.90 39.04
CA ASP A 311 -18.94 10.94 38.04
C ASP A 311 -19.23 10.44 36.61
N GLN A 312 -18.91 9.18 36.28
CA GLN A 312 -19.27 8.55 35.00
C GLN A 312 -20.77 8.69 34.72
N GLN A 313 -21.62 8.24 35.66
CA GLN A 313 -23.07 8.29 35.52
C GLN A 313 -23.59 9.74 35.54
N LYS A 314 -23.10 10.58 36.45
CA LYS A 314 -23.46 12.00 36.54
C LYS A 314 -23.23 12.72 35.21
N TYR A 315 -22.01 12.68 34.67
CA TYR A 315 -21.68 13.43 33.47
C TYR A 315 -22.36 12.84 32.23
N ARG A 316 -22.48 11.50 32.12
CA ARG A 316 -23.26 10.86 31.04
C ARG A 316 -24.71 11.35 31.01
N GLN A 317 -25.40 11.33 32.15
CA GLN A 317 -26.81 11.76 32.24
C GLN A 317 -26.99 13.26 31.95
N ILE A 318 -26.02 14.10 32.33
CA ILE A 318 -26.05 15.53 31.99
C ILE A 318 -25.90 15.72 30.47
N ALA A 319 -24.95 15.03 29.82
CA ALA A 319 -24.76 15.10 28.39
C ALA A 319 -26.01 14.65 27.61
N GLU A 320 -26.61 13.51 27.95
CA GLU A 320 -27.83 12.99 27.29
C GLU A 320 -29.05 13.93 27.47
N LYS A 321 -29.21 14.51 28.67
CA LYS A 321 -30.21 15.56 28.91
C LYS A 321 -29.93 16.80 28.05
N TYR A 322 -28.66 17.21 27.93
CA TYR A 322 -28.28 18.38 27.16
C TYR A 322 -28.46 18.18 25.66
N VAL A 323 -28.20 16.98 25.10
CA VAL A 323 -28.55 16.65 23.70
C VAL A 323 -30.03 16.92 23.43
N THR A 324 -30.92 16.49 24.34
CA THR A 324 -32.36 16.64 24.19
C THR A 324 -32.79 18.12 24.13
N GLU A 325 -32.26 18.96 25.02
CA GLU A 325 -32.53 20.40 25.02
C GLU A 325 -31.82 21.13 23.86
N TRP A 326 -30.60 20.72 23.50
CA TRP A 326 -29.81 21.28 22.41
C TRP A 326 -30.46 21.05 21.04
N ILE A 327 -31.05 19.88 20.78
CA ILE A 327 -31.88 19.66 19.58
C ILE A 327 -33.09 20.60 19.62
N ARG A 328 -33.85 20.61 20.73
CA ARG A 328 -35.06 21.42 20.90
C ARG A 328 -34.83 22.94 20.75
N MET A 329 -33.62 23.43 20.99
CA MET A 329 -33.25 24.84 20.84
C MET A 329 -32.50 25.14 19.54
N GLY A 330 -31.67 24.21 19.07
CA GLY A 330 -30.74 24.38 17.95
C GLY A 330 -31.26 23.90 16.60
N GLU A 331 -32.22 23.00 16.54
CA GLU A 331 -32.85 22.58 15.27
C GLU A 331 -33.61 23.74 14.63
N ASP A 332 -33.51 23.88 13.31
CA ASP A 332 -34.27 24.88 12.55
C ASP A 332 -35.75 24.48 12.42
N PRO A 333 -36.73 25.41 12.47
CA PRO A 333 -38.15 25.08 12.31
C PRO A 333 -38.56 24.41 10.99
N SER A 334 -37.67 24.33 9.99
CA SER A 334 -37.86 23.50 8.79
C SER A 334 -37.53 22.01 8.98
N ASN A 335 -36.91 21.66 10.11
CA ASN A 335 -36.37 20.33 10.47
C ASN A 335 -35.35 19.79 9.45
N LYS A 336 -34.58 20.68 8.80
CA LYS A 336 -33.60 20.35 7.75
C LYS A 336 -32.14 20.52 8.14
N HIS A 337 -31.84 21.27 9.20
CA HIS A 337 -30.47 21.52 9.67
C HIS A 337 -30.49 22.06 11.10
N MET A 338 -29.32 22.07 11.74
CA MET A 338 -29.08 22.88 12.93
C MET A 338 -28.88 24.35 12.53
N LYS A 339 -29.33 25.27 13.37
CA LYS A 339 -29.11 26.72 13.23
C LYS A 339 -27.70 27.09 13.67
N LEU A 340 -27.20 28.23 13.21
CA LEU A 340 -25.93 28.80 13.70
C LEU A 340 -26.02 29.16 15.19
N SER A 341 -27.12 29.81 15.59
CA SER A 341 -27.47 30.09 16.98
C SER A 341 -28.92 29.68 17.26
N TYR A 342 -29.24 29.41 18.52
CA TYR A 342 -30.60 29.05 18.94
C TYR A 342 -31.68 30.08 18.55
N ASN A 343 -31.31 31.35 18.40
CA ASN A 343 -32.25 32.44 18.14
C ASN A 343 -32.48 32.70 16.64
N ASP A 344 -31.60 32.19 15.78
CA ASP A 344 -31.46 32.66 14.39
C ASP A 344 -31.96 31.62 13.38
N ASN A 345 -33.29 31.52 13.24
CA ASN A 345 -33.93 30.61 12.28
C ASN A 345 -33.55 30.93 10.82
N ASN A 346 -33.48 29.90 9.97
CA ASN A 346 -32.98 29.91 8.59
C ASN A 346 -31.47 30.20 8.44
N THR A 347 -30.72 30.22 9.54
CA THR A 347 -29.24 30.19 9.51
C THR A 347 -28.73 28.77 9.65
N TRP A 348 -27.49 28.50 9.29
CA TRP A 348 -26.84 27.20 9.49
C TRP A 348 -25.33 27.36 9.65
N PHE A 349 -24.68 26.34 10.19
CA PHE A 349 -23.25 26.27 10.41
C PHE A 349 -22.71 24.86 10.08
N LEU A 350 -21.41 24.76 9.79
CA LEU A 350 -20.72 23.50 9.53
C LEU A 350 -20.39 22.82 10.87
N MET A 351 -21.11 21.75 11.22
CA MET A 351 -21.13 21.16 12.57
C MET A 351 -19.91 20.24 12.83
N TYR A 352 -18.70 20.77 12.64
CA TYR A 352 -17.43 20.04 12.74
C TYR A 352 -17.24 19.34 14.10
N ASN A 353 -17.83 19.87 15.19
CA ASN A 353 -17.71 19.28 16.52
C ASN A 353 -18.40 17.91 16.66
N PHE A 354 -19.22 17.49 15.69
CA PHE A 354 -19.75 16.13 15.63
C PHE A 354 -18.64 15.06 15.50
N TYR A 355 -17.49 15.42 14.92
CA TYR A 355 -16.33 14.51 14.82
C TYR A 355 -15.85 14.03 16.19
N ALA A 356 -15.98 14.83 17.25
CA ALA A 356 -15.59 14.41 18.59
C ALA A 356 -16.46 13.24 19.11
N ASP A 357 -17.76 13.22 18.79
CA ASP A 357 -18.68 12.15 19.20
C ASP A 357 -18.41 10.84 18.44
N VAL A 358 -17.98 10.95 17.18
CA VAL A 358 -17.50 9.83 16.35
C VAL A 358 -16.13 9.32 16.82
N LEU A 359 -15.15 10.22 17.03
CA LEU A 359 -13.78 9.92 17.45
C LEU A 359 -13.72 9.25 18.81
N LEU A 360 -14.54 9.70 19.77
CA LEU A 360 -14.64 9.10 21.09
C LEU A 360 -15.61 7.91 21.13
N GLY A 361 -16.46 7.75 20.12
CA GLY A 361 -17.52 6.75 20.09
C GLY A 361 -18.58 6.97 21.17
N THR A 362 -18.78 8.20 21.65
CA THR A 362 -19.68 8.52 22.76
C THR A 362 -21.15 8.29 22.41
N LYS A 363 -21.54 8.33 21.12
CA LYS A 363 -22.91 8.10 20.65
C LYS A 363 -23.94 8.93 21.44
N LEU A 364 -23.62 10.22 21.62
CA LEU A 364 -24.49 11.19 22.25
C LEU A 364 -25.39 11.88 21.22
N ILE A 365 -24.85 12.20 20.05
CA ILE A 365 -25.61 12.89 19.00
C ILE A 365 -26.42 11.83 18.22
N PRO A 366 -27.74 11.98 18.04
CA PRO A 366 -28.53 11.00 17.30
C PRO A 366 -28.17 10.95 15.82
N GLU A 367 -28.09 9.74 15.25
CA GLU A 367 -27.76 9.51 13.82
C GLU A 367 -28.67 10.29 12.84
N SER A 368 -29.92 10.58 13.24
CA SER A 368 -30.84 11.42 12.48
C SER A 368 -30.33 12.86 12.29
N ILE A 369 -29.62 13.43 13.28
CA ILE A 369 -29.08 14.79 13.21
C ILE A 369 -27.86 14.84 12.27
N TYR A 370 -27.02 13.80 12.27
CA TYR A 370 -25.94 13.64 11.29
C TYR A 370 -26.51 13.57 9.87
N LYS A 371 -27.49 12.69 9.62
CA LYS A 371 -28.15 12.55 8.32
C LYS A 371 -28.83 13.83 7.85
N GLN A 372 -29.48 14.56 8.76
CA GLN A 372 -30.05 15.87 8.50
C GLN A 372 -28.98 16.87 8.03
N GLN A 373 -27.83 16.95 8.71
CA GLN A 373 -26.75 17.85 8.29
C GLN A 373 -26.14 17.41 6.96
N ASP A 374 -25.97 16.10 6.75
CA ASP A 374 -25.46 15.54 5.50
C ASP A 374 -26.34 15.89 4.30
N GLU A 375 -27.65 15.74 4.43
CA GLU A 375 -28.63 16.13 3.41
C GLU A 375 -28.62 17.65 3.18
N TRP A 376 -28.47 18.46 4.23
CA TRP A 376 -28.36 19.90 4.10
C TRP A 376 -27.10 20.34 3.35
N TYR A 377 -25.92 19.88 3.77
CA TYR A 377 -24.64 20.29 3.18
C TYR A 377 -24.53 19.92 1.70
N LEU A 378 -25.18 18.85 1.24
CA LEU A 378 -25.31 18.54 -0.19
C LEU A 378 -26.01 19.65 -1.01
N THR A 379 -26.89 20.45 -0.40
CA THR A 379 -27.65 21.51 -1.09
C THR A 379 -26.96 22.89 -1.12
N VAL A 380 -25.95 23.12 -0.28
CA VAL A 380 -25.33 24.45 -0.06
C VAL A 380 -23.86 24.54 -0.50
N GLN A 381 -23.37 23.57 -1.27
CA GLN A 381 -21.98 23.54 -1.73
C GLN A 381 -21.71 24.59 -2.83
N ASN A 382 -20.61 25.33 -2.69
CA ASN A 382 -20.04 26.17 -3.75
C ASN A 382 -18.90 25.41 -4.46
N LYS A 383 -18.31 26.04 -5.50
CA LYS A 383 -17.27 25.43 -6.36
C LYS A 383 -16.17 24.72 -5.56
N TYR A 384 -15.52 25.42 -4.63
CA TYR A 384 -14.33 24.96 -3.91
C TYR A 384 -14.60 24.43 -2.49
N GLY A 385 -15.87 24.36 -2.04
CA GLY A 385 -16.18 23.72 -0.76
C GLY A 385 -17.59 23.98 -0.27
N VAL A 386 -17.92 23.41 0.90
CA VAL A 386 -19.07 23.82 1.70
C VAL A 386 -18.66 25.06 2.51
N PRO A 387 -19.41 26.17 2.47
CA PRO A 387 -19.17 27.30 3.37
C PRO A 387 -19.26 26.89 4.84
N LEU A 388 -18.56 27.61 5.72
CA LEU A 388 -18.64 27.35 7.16
C LEU A 388 -20.02 27.75 7.73
N MET A 389 -20.71 28.70 7.11
CA MET A 389 -22.00 29.22 7.60
C MET A 389 -22.88 29.80 6.49
N SER A 390 -24.18 29.91 6.80
CA SER A 390 -25.13 30.70 6.01
C SER A 390 -24.67 32.15 5.84
N GLY A 391 -24.65 32.65 4.59
CA GLY A 391 -24.47 34.07 4.28
C GLY A 391 -23.02 34.56 4.14
N LYS A 392 -22.02 33.72 4.38
CA LYS A 392 -20.61 33.99 4.01
C LYS A 392 -20.12 32.92 3.02
N PRO A 393 -19.28 33.26 2.02
CA PRO A 393 -18.76 32.28 1.06
C PRO A 393 -17.54 31.50 1.60
N ASN A 394 -17.00 31.85 2.77
CA ASN A 394 -15.73 31.32 3.27
C ASN A 394 -15.88 29.95 3.95
N THR A 395 -14.79 29.18 3.98
CA THR A 395 -14.64 27.94 4.75
C THR A 395 -13.22 27.77 5.27
N LEU A 396 -13.04 26.82 6.21
CA LEU A 396 -11.75 26.34 6.71
C LEU A 396 -11.59 24.86 6.33
N TYR A 397 -10.52 24.50 5.63
CA TYR A 397 -10.41 23.14 5.08
C TYR A 397 -10.20 22.05 6.13
N ASP A 398 -9.53 22.32 7.24
CA ASP A 398 -9.48 21.42 8.39
C ASP A 398 -10.89 21.11 8.94
N TRP A 399 -11.74 22.12 9.20
CA TRP A 399 -13.14 21.91 9.58
C TRP A 399 -13.98 21.19 8.51
N VAL A 400 -13.72 21.42 7.21
CA VAL A 400 -14.36 20.66 6.12
C VAL A 400 -14.03 19.17 6.21
N PHE A 401 -12.78 18.80 6.47
CA PHE A 401 -12.37 17.39 6.55
C PHE A 401 -12.73 16.74 7.89
N ILE A 402 -12.73 17.50 8.98
CA ILE A 402 -13.28 17.08 10.28
C ILE A 402 -14.80 16.82 10.15
N THR A 403 -15.53 17.67 9.43
CA THR A 403 -16.95 17.41 9.13
C THR A 403 -17.13 16.21 8.19
N ALA A 404 -16.25 16.03 7.19
CA ALA A 404 -16.25 14.83 6.37
C ALA A 404 -16.00 13.55 7.20
N ALA A 405 -15.17 13.62 8.24
CA ALA A 405 -14.93 12.50 9.17
C ALA A 405 -16.12 12.17 10.10
N ALA A 406 -17.04 13.12 10.29
CA ALA A 406 -18.29 12.92 11.02
C ALA A 406 -19.46 12.47 10.11
N SER A 407 -19.42 12.84 8.83
CA SER A 407 -20.50 12.66 7.86
C SER A 407 -20.82 11.19 7.61
N THR A 408 -22.09 10.79 7.78
CA THR A 408 -22.55 9.43 7.41
C THR A 408 -22.59 9.24 5.88
N ASN A 409 -22.69 10.33 5.12
CA ASN A 409 -22.95 10.34 3.69
C ASN A 409 -21.67 10.37 2.83
N ALA A 410 -21.31 9.22 2.26
CA ALA A 410 -20.13 9.07 1.41
C ALA A 410 -20.06 10.06 0.22
N LYS A 411 -21.21 10.46 -0.35
CA LYS A 411 -21.25 11.43 -1.46
C LYS A 411 -20.87 12.83 -1.00
N LEU A 412 -21.27 13.22 0.22
CA LEU A 412 -20.86 14.48 0.81
C LEU A 412 -19.34 14.45 1.08
N ARG A 413 -18.83 13.40 1.73
CA ARG A 413 -17.39 13.24 2.01
C ARG A 413 -16.54 13.39 0.74
N GLN A 414 -16.85 12.63 -0.31
CA GLN A 414 -16.11 12.71 -1.57
C GLN A 414 -16.20 14.11 -2.20
N SER A 415 -17.38 14.75 -2.18
CA SER A 415 -17.52 16.11 -2.71
C SER A 415 -16.74 17.17 -1.93
N MET A 416 -16.51 16.98 -0.62
CA MET A 416 -15.62 17.84 0.17
C MET A 416 -14.16 17.68 -0.26
N PHE A 417 -13.73 16.44 -0.52
CA PHE A 417 -12.38 16.14 -1.00
C PHE A 417 -12.14 16.68 -2.41
N ASP A 418 -13.05 16.40 -3.35
CA ASP A 418 -12.93 16.77 -4.77
C ASP A 418 -12.81 18.28 -4.98
N ARG A 419 -13.54 19.07 -4.19
CA ARG A 419 -13.57 20.53 -4.26
C ARG A 419 -12.31 21.17 -3.67
N THR A 420 -11.81 20.61 -2.58
CA THR A 420 -10.53 21.04 -1.98
C THR A 420 -9.37 20.71 -2.93
N ALA A 421 -9.40 19.53 -3.54
CA ALA A 421 -8.47 19.15 -4.59
C ALA A 421 -8.65 20.00 -5.87
N GLN A 422 -9.86 20.47 -6.18
CA GLN A 422 -10.11 21.42 -7.26
C GLN A 422 -9.49 22.78 -6.95
N TRP A 423 -9.58 23.26 -5.71
CA TRP A 423 -8.90 24.48 -5.28
C TRP A 423 -7.38 24.36 -5.44
N LEU A 424 -6.77 23.28 -4.92
CA LEU A 424 -5.33 23.03 -5.06
C LEU A 424 -4.85 22.96 -6.53
N ARG A 425 -5.73 22.63 -7.48
CA ARG A 425 -5.43 22.61 -8.94
C ARG A 425 -5.63 23.95 -9.64
N GLU A 426 -6.60 24.76 -9.20
CA GLU A 426 -7.06 25.95 -9.93
C GLU A 426 -6.72 27.28 -9.23
N THR A 427 -6.21 27.24 -7.99
CA THR A 427 -5.92 28.44 -7.20
C THR A 427 -4.80 29.30 -7.79
N SER A 428 -5.03 30.61 -7.82
CA SER A 428 -4.02 31.63 -8.13
C SER A 428 -3.24 32.09 -6.89
N VAL A 429 -3.54 31.53 -5.71
CA VAL A 429 -2.92 31.92 -4.44
C VAL A 429 -1.63 31.13 -4.23
N HIS A 430 -0.49 31.73 -4.60
CA HIS A 430 0.83 31.09 -4.50
C HIS A 430 1.46 31.25 -3.10
N VAL A 431 0.88 30.57 -2.11
CA VAL A 431 1.29 30.56 -0.69
C VAL A 431 1.28 29.11 -0.14
N PRO A 432 1.91 28.81 1.02
CA PRO A 432 1.72 27.52 1.70
C PRO A 432 0.23 27.27 2.00
N PHE A 433 -0.20 26.00 2.04
CA PHE A 433 -1.60 25.59 1.99
C PHE A 433 -2.48 26.40 2.96
N SER A 434 -3.32 27.26 2.38
CA SER A 434 -4.31 28.07 3.08
C SER A 434 -5.47 27.19 3.54
N ASP A 435 -5.71 27.17 4.84
CA ASP A 435 -6.92 26.64 5.47
C ASP A 435 -8.13 27.51 5.12
N TRP A 436 -8.01 28.84 5.22
CA TRP A 436 -9.13 29.77 5.00
C TRP A 436 -9.32 30.15 3.53
N VAL A 437 -10.43 29.74 2.93
CA VAL A 437 -10.68 29.92 1.48
C VAL A 437 -12.11 30.37 1.19
N ASP A 438 -12.26 31.26 0.20
CA ASP A 438 -13.54 31.62 -0.40
C ASP A 438 -14.02 30.49 -1.35
N THR A 439 -15.13 29.85 -1.00
CA THR A 439 -15.60 28.63 -1.70
C THR A 439 -16.18 28.91 -3.09
N GLN A 440 -16.37 30.16 -3.50
CA GLN A 440 -16.91 30.52 -4.82
C GLN A 440 -15.81 30.90 -5.80
N THR A 441 -14.85 31.73 -5.35
CA THR A 441 -13.80 32.34 -6.16
C THR A 441 -12.46 31.62 -6.05
N GLY A 442 -12.19 30.97 -4.91
CA GLY A 442 -10.91 30.33 -4.63
C GLY A 442 -9.83 31.29 -4.11
N GLY A 443 -10.18 32.53 -3.75
CA GLY A 443 -9.27 33.41 -3.01
C GLY A 443 -9.02 32.92 -1.58
N SER A 444 -7.86 33.25 -1.02
CA SER A 444 -7.57 33.14 0.42
C SER A 444 -7.64 34.53 1.06
N PRO A 445 -8.35 34.70 2.20
CA PRO A 445 -8.36 35.98 2.92
C PRO A 445 -7.09 36.28 3.72
N GLY A 446 -6.23 35.29 4.02
CA GLY A 446 -4.92 35.55 4.63
C GLY A 446 -4.26 34.44 5.44
N PHE A 447 -4.98 33.44 5.94
CA PHE A 447 -4.38 32.35 6.73
C PHE A 447 -3.55 31.42 5.85
N VAL A 448 -2.26 31.25 6.19
CA VAL A 448 -1.31 30.41 5.44
C VAL A 448 -0.40 29.63 6.39
N ASN A 449 0.02 28.43 6.00
CA ASN A 449 0.97 27.62 6.78
C ASN A 449 0.48 27.28 8.22
N ARG A 450 -0.83 27.31 8.51
CA ARG A 450 -1.38 26.98 9.84
C ARG A 450 -1.26 25.48 10.13
N PRO A 451 -0.91 25.06 11.37
CA PRO A 451 -0.80 23.65 11.72
C PRO A 451 -2.16 22.95 11.88
N VAL A 452 -3.26 23.72 12.00
CA VAL A 452 -4.65 23.21 12.03
C VAL A 452 -4.97 22.28 10.86
N ILE A 453 -4.25 22.43 9.74
CA ILE A 453 -4.33 21.58 8.55
C ILE A 453 -4.09 20.08 8.84
N GLY A 454 -3.58 19.72 10.02
CA GLY A 454 -3.61 18.33 10.53
C GLY A 454 -5.02 17.73 10.59
N GLY A 455 -6.08 18.56 10.72
CA GLY A 455 -7.48 18.15 10.71
C GLY A 455 -7.94 17.49 9.41
N ILE A 456 -7.19 17.71 8.32
CA ILE A 456 -7.37 17.00 7.05
C ILE A 456 -7.19 15.49 7.21
N PHE A 457 -6.50 15.01 8.25
CA PHE A 457 -6.36 13.58 8.55
C PHE A 457 -7.58 12.97 9.28
N ALA A 458 -8.63 13.72 9.62
CA ALA A 458 -9.79 13.19 10.35
C ALA A 458 -10.52 12.02 9.65
N PRO A 459 -10.70 11.99 8.31
CA PRO A 459 -11.24 10.82 7.64
C PRO A 459 -10.36 9.55 7.76
N LEU A 460 -9.05 9.68 8.01
CA LEU A 460 -8.17 8.53 8.23
C LEU A 460 -8.33 7.90 9.61
N THR A 461 -8.55 8.71 10.65
CA THR A 461 -8.85 8.19 12.00
C THR A 461 -10.26 7.61 12.08
N ALA A 462 -11.23 8.18 11.34
CA ALA A 462 -12.62 7.71 11.32
C ALA A 462 -12.88 6.50 10.40
N TYR A 463 -12.31 6.49 9.19
CA TYR A 463 -12.60 5.49 8.14
C TYR A 463 -11.37 4.77 7.57
N GLY A 464 -10.17 5.32 7.76
CA GLY A 464 -8.92 4.65 7.37
C GLY A 464 -8.71 3.31 8.11
N GLY A 465 -9.35 3.16 9.28
CA GLY A 465 -9.40 1.92 10.06
C GLY A 465 -8.13 1.71 10.86
N VAL A 466 -8.01 2.48 11.95
CA VAL A 466 -6.96 2.34 12.95
C VAL A 466 -7.15 1.02 13.70
N GLU A 467 -6.25 0.06 13.49
CA GLU A 467 -6.08 -1.03 14.45
C GLU A 467 -5.57 -0.44 15.78
N MET A 468 -6.39 -0.54 16.82
CA MET A 468 -5.87 -0.50 18.18
C MET A 468 -5.40 -1.95 18.48
N VAL A 469 -4.10 -2.27 18.43
CA VAL A 469 -2.95 -1.43 18.76
C VAL A 469 -1.83 -1.44 17.69
N GLY A 470 -1.77 -0.37 16.88
CA GLY A 470 -0.51 0.22 16.43
C GLY A 470 0.27 -0.49 15.31
N THR A 471 -0.23 -0.40 14.07
CA THR A 471 0.49 -0.80 12.84
C THR A 471 0.46 0.32 11.80
N LYS A 472 1.40 0.28 10.84
CA LYS A 472 1.33 1.09 9.62
C LYS A 472 0.78 0.24 8.47
N ASP A 473 -0.17 0.84 7.75
CA ASP A 473 -0.58 0.55 6.37
C ASP A 473 -1.45 -0.69 6.16
N LYS A 474 -2.41 -0.56 5.24
CA LYS A 474 -3.16 -1.70 4.68
C LYS A 474 -2.50 -2.11 3.36
N PRO A 475 -1.59 -3.10 3.37
CA PRO A 475 -0.87 -3.49 2.15
C PRO A 475 -1.84 -4.16 1.17
N TRP A 476 -1.67 -3.87 -0.13
CA TRP A 476 -2.45 -4.47 -1.21
C TRP A 476 -1.58 -5.40 -2.05
N MET A 477 -2.18 -6.46 -2.56
CA MET A 477 -1.56 -7.41 -3.48
C MET A 477 -2.30 -7.37 -4.82
N MET A 478 -1.77 -6.56 -5.74
CA MET A 478 -2.33 -6.36 -7.07
C MET A 478 -1.82 -7.40 -8.07
N MET A 479 -2.74 -8.16 -8.66
CA MET A 479 -2.50 -9.20 -9.65
C MET A 479 -2.73 -8.64 -11.07
N LYS A 480 -1.84 -9.02 -11.99
CA LYS A 480 -2.06 -8.90 -13.45
C LYS A 480 -2.64 -10.22 -13.94
N GLU A 481 -3.68 -10.17 -14.75
CA GLU A 481 -4.10 -11.30 -15.58
C GLU A 481 -3.10 -11.51 -16.71
N ILE A 482 -2.52 -12.72 -16.80
CA ILE A 482 -1.48 -13.06 -17.78
C ILE A 482 -2.14 -13.66 -19.04
N SER A 483 -2.97 -12.84 -19.70
CA SER A 483 -3.78 -13.16 -20.87
C SER A 483 -3.58 -12.13 -21.99
N SER A 484 -4.29 -12.27 -23.12
CA SER A 484 -4.33 -11.24 -24.17
C SER A 484 -4.93 -9.91 -23.73
N ASP A 485 -5.74 -9.95 -22.67
CA ASP A 485 -6.63 -8.86 -22.28
C ASP A 485 -6.03 -8.10 -21.10
N GLY A 486 -5.19 -8.76 -20.29
CA GLY A 486 -4.24 -8.11 -19.40
C GLY A 486 -4.88 -7.36 -18.24
N ASN A 487 -6.08 -7.77 -17.82
CA ASN A 487 -6.89 -7.11 -16.81
C ASN A 487 -6.18 -7.02 -15.44
N CYS A 488 -6.67 -6.10 -14.61
CA CYS A 488 -6.25 -5.92 -13.23
C CYS A 488 -7.19 -6.64 -12.24
N GLN A 489 -6.63 -7.44 -11.33
CA GLN A 489 -7.35 -7.94 -10.16
C GLN A 489 -8.67 -8.68 -10.50
N THR A 490 -8.70 -9.41 -11.62
CA THR A 490 -9.87 -10.17 -12.10
C THR A 490 -10.35 -11.17 -11.03
N VAL A 491 -11.61 -11.09 -10.63
CA VAL A 491 -12.14 -11.78 -9.43
C VAL A 491 -12.24 -13.30 -9.64
N ASP A 492 -12.56 -13.73 -10.85
CA ASP A 492 -12.59 -15.14 -11.27
C ASP A 492 -11.19 -15.76 -11.39
N VAL A 493 -10.16 -14.98 -11.73
CA VAL A 493 -8.72 -15.37 -11.74
C VAL A 493 -8.14 -15.40 -10.31
N ILE A 494 -8.67 -14.57 -9.41
CA ILE A 494 -8.28 -14.57 -7.99
C ILE A 494 -8.84 -15.79 -7.25
N PHE A 495 -10.09 -16.16 -7.52
CA PHE A 495 -10.77 -17.28 -6.86
C PHE A 495 -10.03 -18.64 -6.90
N PRO A 496 -9.45 -19.11 -8.03
CA PRO A 496 -8.66 -20.34 -8.07
C PRO A 496 -7.36 -20.25 -7.26
N SER A 497 -6.90 -19.04 -6.89
CA SER A 497 -5.71 -18.85 -6.04
C SER A 497 -5.98 -19.02 -4.53
N ILE A 498 -7.23 -19.02 -4.07
CA ILE A 498 -7.59 -19.17 -2.64
C ILE A 498 -6.83 -20.30 -1.91
N PRO A 499 -6.67 -21.53 -2.46
CA PRO A 499 -5.97 -22.60 -1.76
C PRO A 499 -4.53 -22.24 -1.41
N VAL A 500 -3.80 -21.58 -2.33
CA VAL A 500 -2.39 -21.21 -2.10
C VAL A 500 -2.26 -20.00 -1.17
N GLN A 501 -3.17 -19.02 -1.25
CA GLN A 501 -3.15 -17.89 -0.30
C GLN A 501 -3.39 -18.37 1.14
N LEU A 502 -4.44 -19.17 1.36
CA LEU A 502 -4.78 -19.68 2.71
C LEU A 502 -3.75 -20.68 3.25
N TYR A 503 -3.09 -21.44 2.38
CA TYR A 503 -2.01 -22.37 2.79
C TYR A 503 -0.71 -21.65 3.17
N LEU A 504 -0.36 -20.56 2.48
CA LEU A 504 0.88 -19.83 2.72
C LEU A 504 0.75 -18.78 3.84
N ASN A 505 -0.27 -17.92 3.77
CA ASN A 505 -0.66 -16.98 4.83
C ASN A 505 -2.04 -16.39 4.49
N PRO A 506 -3.10 -16.68 5.27
CA PRO A 506 -4.44 -16.14 5.03
C PRO A 506 -4.52 -14.62 4.86
N MET A 507 -3.61 -13.84 5.45
CA MET A 507 -3.57 -12.38 5.25
C MET A 507 -3.35 -11.96 3.79
N LEU A 508 -2.68 -12.80 2.97
CA LEU A 508 -2.53 -12.55 1.54
C LEU A 508 -3.89 -12.48 0.84
N LEU A 509 -4.85 -13.33 1.22
CA LEU A 509 -6.21 -13.28 0.67
C LEU A 509 -6.89 -11.95 1.03
N LYS A 510 -6.74 -11.45 2.27
CA LYS A 510 -7.22 -10.10 2.63
C LYS A 510 -6.55 -9.02 1.78
N TYR A 511 -5.24 -9.05 1.58
CA TYR A 511 -4.52 -8.05 0.77
C TYR A 511 -4.90 -8.07 -0.72
N ILE A 512 -5.41 -9.20 -1.21
CA ILE A 512 -5.98 -9.35 -2.57
C ILE A 512 -7.44 -8.86 -2.62
N LEU A 513 -8.23 -9.07 -1.56
CA LEU A 513 -9.63 -8.61 -1.47
C LEU A 513 -9.76 -7.11 -1.17
N ASP A 514 -8.84 -6.54 -0.39
CA ASP A 514 -8.82 -5.13 0.04
C ASP A 514 -9.03 -4.10 -1.11
N PRO A 515 -8.38 -4.20 -2.30
CA PRO A 515 -8.61 -3.30 -3.44
C PRO A 515 -9.93 -3.53 -4.19
N LEU A 516 -10.50 -4.75 -4.13
CA LEU A 516 -11.80 -5.07 -4.73
C LEU A 516 -12.95 -4.55 -3.86
N LEU A 517 -12.82 -4.74 -2.55
CA LEU A 517 -13.70 -4.16 -1.54
C LEU A 517 -13.63 -2.63 -1.59
N ASP A 518 -12.43 -2.05 -1.69
CA ASP A 518 -12.25 -0.60 -1.86
C ASP A 518 -13.04 -0.03 -3.04
N ASN A 519 -12.92 -0.62 -4.23
CA ASN A 519 -13.61 -0.15 -5.43
C ASN A 519 -15.14 -0.12 -5.26
N GLN A 520 -15.68 -1.17 -4.65
CA GLN A 520 -17.12 -1.38 -4.44
C GLN A 520 -17.69 -0.56 -3.28
N GLU A 521 -16.95 -0.43 -2.18
CA GLU A 521 -17.35 0.35 -1.00
C GLU A 521 -17.22 1.86 -1.23
N ARG A 522 -16.27 2.30 -2.08
CA ARG A 522 -16.23 3.65 -2.66
C ARG A 522 -17.33 3.88 -3.70
N GLY A 523 -18.06 2.84 -4.11
CA GLY A 523 -19.15 2.92 -5.10
C GLY A 523 -18.71 3.28 -6.51
N LEU A 524 -17.42 3.04 -6.85
CA LEU A 524 -16.87 3.32 -8.17
C LEU A 524 -17.50 2.43 -9.25
N PHE A 525 -17.95 1.24 -8.85
CA PHE A 525 -18.83 0.41 -9.65
C PHE A 525 -20.29 0.58 -9.18
N PRO A 526 -21.17 1.26 -9.95
CA PRO A 526 -22.48 1.72 -9.47
C PRO A 526 -23.58 0.63 -9.49
N LYS A 527 -23.21 -0.64 -9.30
CA LYS A 527 -24.12 -1.79 -9.42
C LYS A 527 -24.37 -2.46 -8.08
N LYS A 528 -25.38 -3.35 -8.03
CA LYS A 528 -25.73 -4.15 -6.84
C LYS A 528 -24.93 -5.47 -6.74
N TYR A 529 -24.05 -5.72 -7.69
CA TYR A 529 -23.29 -6.95 -7.87
C TYR A 529 -21.79 -6.64 -7.90
N CYS A 530 -20.95 -7.64 -7.66
CA CYS A 530 -19.50 -7.46 -7.65
C CYS A 530 -18.96 -7.09 -9.04
N ILE A 531 -17.84 -6.37 -9.04
CA ILE A 531 -17.08 -6.01 -10.23
C ILE A 531 -16.29 -7.24 -10.73
N HIS A 532 -16.10 -7.35 -12.04
CA HIS A 532 -15.30 -8.38 -12.68
C HIS A 532 -13.79 -8.17 -12.46
N ASP A 533 -13.31 -6.99 -12.85
CA ASP A 533 -11.91 -6.59 -12.77
C ASP A 533 -11.79 -5.12 -12.40
N LEU A 534 -10.64 -4.75 -11.87
CA LEU A 534 -10.32 -3.36 -11.53
C LEU A 534 -9.78 -2.56 -12.72
N GLY A 535 -9.84 -3.02 -13.96
CA GLY A 535 -9.49 -2.26 -15.15
C GLY A 535 -8.80 -3.10 -16.23
N THR A 536 -9.15 -2.85 -17.49
CA THR A 536 -8.88 -3.73 -18.64
C THR A 536 -7.46 -3.66 -19.23
N HIS A 537 -6.51 -2.99 -18.58
CA HIS A 537 -5.18 -2.73 -19.15
C HIS A 537 -4.14 -2.58 -18.05
N TYR A 538 -3.69 -3.66 -17.40
CA TYR A 538 -2.58 -3.58 -16.43
C TYR A 538 -1.37 -2.87 -17.08
N PRO A 539 -0.75 -1.88 -16.41
CA PRO A 539 -0.85 -1.55 -14.99
C PRO A 539 -1.92 -0.51 -14.64
N ARG A 540 -2.89 -0.24 -15.52
CA ARG A 540 -3.96 0.77 -15.37
C ARG A 540 -5.26 0.17 -14.88
N CYS A 541 -5.30 -0.04 -13.56
CA CYS A 541 -6.44 -0.57 -12.84
C CYS A 541 -7.47 0.53 -12.53
N ILE A 542 -7.99 1.19 -13.56
CA ILE A 542 -8.85 2.38 -13.41
C ILE A 542 -10.33 2.10 -13.08
N GLY A 543 -10.77 0.84 -13.17
CA GLY A 543 -12.12 0.36 -12.84
C GLY A 543 -13.21 0.71 -13.86
N HIS A 544 -14.26 -0.12 -13.88
CA HIS A 544 -15.44 0.01 -14.75
C HIS A 544 -16.41 1.11 -14.29
N THR A 545 -15.92 2.35 -14.22
CA THR A 545 -16.61 3.50 -13.63
C THR A 545 -17.86 3.98 -14.39
N ASP A 546 -18.03 3.57 -15.65
CA ASP A 546 -19.26 3.78 -16.41
C ASP A 546 -20.31 2.67 -16.22
N GLY A 547 -19.98 1.66 -15.41
CA GLY A 547 -20.82 0.50 -15.13
C GLY A 547 -20.95 -0.51 -16.27
N LYS A 548 -20.11 -0.46 -17.30
CA LYS A 548 -19.98 -1.54 -18.30
C LYS A 548 -18.84 -2.48 -17.90
N GLN A 549 -19.10 -3.77 -17.88
CA GLN A 549 -18.12 -4.85 -17.72
C GLN A 549 -18.70 -6.10 -18.39
N GLU A 550 -18.09 -7.27 -18.17
CA GLU A 550 -18.66 -8.54 -18.61
C GLU A 550 -19.87 -8.99 -17.74
N ASP A 551 -20.79 -9.73 -18.36
CA ASP A 551 -22.07 -10.20 -17.80
C ASP A 551 -21.86 -11.41 -16.85
N MET A 552 -21.02 -11.22 -15.81
CA MET A 552 -20.60 -12.23 -14.84
C MET A 552 -21.12 -11.94 -13.42
N GLU A 553 -22.22 -11.19 -13.28
CA GLU A 553 -22.66 -10.60 -12.01
C GLU A 553 -22.87 -11.60 -10.87
N VAL A 554 -23.34 -12.80 -11.21
CA VAL A 554 -23.60 -13.90 -10.28
C VAL A 554 -22.32 -14.66 -9.92
N GLU A 555 -21.39 -14.79 -10.87
CA GLU A 555 -20.08 -15.43 -10.69
C GLU A 555 -19.29 -14.65 -9.62
N GLU A 556 -19.19 -13.32 -9.80
CA GLU A 556 -18.35 -12.47 -8.95
C GLU A 556 -18.96 -12.15 -7.58
N SER A 557 -20.28 -11.93 -7.55
CA SER A 557 -21.00 -11.73 -6.28
C SER A 557 -20.91 -12.98 -5.39
N ALA A 558 -20.77 -14.17 -5.97
CA ALA A 558 -20.51 -15.40 -5.23
C ALA A 558 -19.02 -15.57 -4.89
N ASN A 559 -18.11 -15.33 -5.83
CA ASN A 559 -16.65 -15.35 -5.61
C ASN A 559 -16.26 -14.56 -4.36
N MET A 560 -16.66 -13.29 -4.28
CA MET A 560 -16.27 -12.42 -3.16
C MET A 560 -16.82 -12.90 -1.82
N VAL A 561 -18.12 -13.22 -1.71
CA VAL A 561 -18.71 -13.64 -0.42
C VAL A 561 -18.12 -14.97 0.05
N ILE A 562 -17.79 -15.88 -0.87
CA ILE A 562 -17.04 -17.12 -0.57
C ILE A 562 -15.63 -16.80 -0.08
N MET A 563 -14.89 -15.93 -0.77
CA MET A 563 -13.51 -15.56 -0.37
C MET A 563 -13.45 -14.84 0.97
N MET A 564 -14.40 -13.95 1.23
CA MET A 564 -14.54 -13.26 2.51
C MET A 564 -14.81 -14.25 3.65
N SER A 565 -15.76 -15.18 3.47
CA SER A 565 -15.99 -16.23 4.48
C SER A 565 -14.77 -17.14 4.64
N ALA A 566 -14.07 -17.48 3.55
CA ALA A 566 -12.88 -18.33 3.61
C ALA A 566 -11.72 -17.65 4.36
N TYR A 567 -11.52 -16.34 4.16
CA TYR A 567 -10.57 -15.53 4.94
C TYR A 567 -10.97 -15.48 6.43
N VAL A 568 -12.21 -15.08 6.73
CA VAL A 568 -12.71 -14.93 8.10
C VAL A 568 -12.67 -16.27 8.85
N ARG A 569 -13.00 -17.38 8.18
CA ARG A 569 -12.91 -18.74 8.74
C ARG A 569 -11.48 -19.21 8.99
N ALA A 570 -10.50 -18.70 8.24
CA ALA A 570 -9.09 -19.04 8.41
C ALA A 570 -8.37 -18.17 9.46
N THR A 571 -8.87 -16.97 9.74
CA THR A 571 -8.23 -15.99 10.65
C THR A 571 -9.01 -15.72 11.93
N ASN A 572 -10.32 -15.99 11.95
CA ASN A 572 -11.27 -15.51 12.96
C ASN A 572 -11.33 -13.95 13.04
N ASP A 573 -11.03 -13.26 11.94
CA ASP A 573 -11.10 -11.79 11.86
C ASP A 573 -12.55 -11.28 11.83
N LYS A 574 -13.09 -11.04 13.03
CA LYS A 574 -14.42 -10.44 13.23
C LYS A 574 -14.49 -8.99 12.74
N GLN A 575 -13.38 -8.24 12.75
CA GLN A 575 -13.40 -6.83 12.35
C GLN A 575 -13.53 -6.69 10.83
N PHE A 576 -12.83 -7.53 10.05
CA PHE A 576 -13.05 -7.64 8.60
C PHE A 576 -14.49 -8.09 8.29
N ALA A 577 -15.01 -9.08 9.02
CA ALA A 577 -16.38 -9.55 8.85
C ALA A 577 -17.43 -8.46 9.10
N GLU A 578 -17.21 -7.61 10.11
CA GLU A 578 -18.06 -6.45 10.43
C GLU A 578 -17.93 -5.31 9.41
N ASN A 579 -16.70 -4.89 9.09
CA ASN A 579 -16.42 -3.78 8.18
C ASN A 579 -17.11 -3.99 6.83
N HIS A 580 -16.94 -5.19 6.27
CA HIS A 580 -17.40 -5.55 4.94
C HIS A 580 -18.77 -6.26 4.94
N TYR A 581 -19.46 -6.30 6.10
CA TYR A 581 -20.73 -6.99 6.25
C TYR A 581 -21.81 -6.47 5.30
N THR A 582 -21.86 -5.14 5.12
CA THR A 582 -22.85 -4.46 4.29
C THR A 582 -22.71 -4.82 2.81
N ILE A 583 -21.47 -4.85 2.28
CA ILE A 583 -21.24 -5.17 0.87
C ILE A 583 -21.45 -6.66 0.59
N ALA A 584 -21.00 -7.55 1.49
CA ALA A 584 -21.31 -8.98 1.44
C ALA A 584 -22.83 -9.24 1.48
N LYS A 585 -23.57 -8.50 2.32
CA LYS A 585 -25.04 -8.58 2.39
C LYS A 585 -25.71 -8.07 1.12
N GLN A 586 -25.19 -7.02 0.49
CA GLN A 586 -25.68 -6.51 -0.80
C GLN A 586 -25.50 -7.57 -1.91
N TRP A 587 -24.29 -8.08 -2.08
CA TRP A 587 -23.99 -9.12 -3.07
C TRP A 587 -24.81 -10.39 -2.80
N THR A 588 -24.93 -10.80 -1.54
CA THR A 588 -25.79 -11.93 -1.18
C THR A 588 -27.26 -11.67 -1.52
N GLN A 589 -27.79 -10.46 -1.30
CA GLN A 589 -29.16 -10.16 -1.72
C GLN A 589 -29.29 -10.18 -3.26
N TYR A 590 -28.28 -9.75 -4.01
CA TYR A 590 -28.26 -9.93 -5.47
C TYR A 590 -28.24 -11.41 -5.88
N LEU A 591 -27.50 -12.28 -5.17
CA LEU A 591 -27.52 -13.74 -5.36
C LEU A 591 -28.88 -14.35 -5.02
N VAL A 592 -29.56 -13.87 -3.98
CA VAL A 592 -30.94 -14.27 -3.66
C VAL A 592 -31.92 -13.83 -4.75
N ASP A 593 -31.78 -12.61 -5.24
CA ASP A 593 -32.69 -12.03 -6.24
C ASP A 593 -32.47 -12.62 -7.66
N ASN A 594 -31.28 -13.13 -7.98
CA ASN A 594 -30.88 -13.49 -9.36
C ASN A 594 -30.16 -14.83 -9.55
N GLY A 595 -29.46 -15.36 -8.55
CA GLY A 595 -28.45 -16.40 -8.73
C GLY A 595 -28.96 -17.74 -9.27
N THR A 596 -30.23 -18.08 -9.01
CA THR A 596 -30.83 -19.38 -9.36
C THR A 596 -31.52 -19.43 -10.72
N LYS A 597 -31.42 -18.38 -11.56
CA LYS A 597 -32.32 -18.20 -12.73
C LYS A 597 -32.01 -19.09 -13.96
N ASN A 598 -30.74 -19.19 -14.40
CA ASN A 598 -30.43 -19.58 -15.79
C ASN A 598 -29.44 -20.75 -15.99
N SER A 599 -28.45 -20.92 -15.12
CA SER A 599 -27.33 -21.86 -15.29
C SER A 599 -27.09 -22.66 -14.02
N THR A 600 -26.85 -23.96 -14.15
CA THR A 600 -26.66 -24.87 -13.01
C THR A 600 -25.36 -24.57 -12.26
N ASN A 601 -24.29 -24.22 -12.97
CA ASN A 601 -22.99 -23.91 -12.38
C ASN A 601 -23.01 -22.60 -11.58
N LEU A 602 -23.53 -21.53 -12.19
CA LEU A 602 -23.72 -20.22 -11.54
C LEU A 602 -24.66 -20.34 -10.33
N SER A 603 -25.73 -21.13 -10.45
CA SER A 603 -26.67 -21.34 -9.33
C SER A 603 -26.01 -22.07 -8.16
N ALA A 604 -25.15 -23.06 -8.41
CA ALA A 604 -24.37 -23.71 -7.35
C ALA A 604 -23.45 -22.70 -6.64
N LYS A 605 -22.74 -21.87 -7.40
CA LYS A 605 -21.86 -20.83 -6.86
C LYS A 605 -22.64 -19.83 -6.00
N ALA A 606 -23.76 -19.34 -6.51
CA ALA A 606 -24.67 -18.44 -5.79
C ALA A 606 -25.19 -19.04 -4.48
N ILE A 607 -25.59 -20.32 -4.49
CA ILE A 607 -26.05 -21.05 -3.30
C ILE A 607 -24.96 -21.12 -2.22
N ILE A 608 -23.72 -21.43 -2.62
CA ILE A 608 -22.59 -21.51 -1.69
C ILE A 608 -22.21 -20.11 -1.19
N GLY A 609 -22.31 -19.06 -2.02
CA GLY A 609 -22.17 -17.67 -1.59
C GLY A 609 -23.22 -17.24 -0.55
N ILE A 610 -24.48 -17.65 -0.72
CA ILE A 610 -25.53 -17.43 0.29
C ILE A 610 -25.22 -18.21 1.58
N GLY A 611 -24.65 -19.42 1.48
CA GLY A 611 -24.13 -20.18 2.61
C GLY A 611 -22.98 -19.50 3.35
N ALA A 612 -22.03 -18.92 2.59
CA ALA A 612 -20.89 -18.17 3.09
C ALA A 612 -21.35 -16.92 3.87
N MET A 613 -22.40 -16.24 3.41
CA MET A 613 -23.01 -15.13 4.15
C MET A 613 -23.57 -15.54 5.50
N ALA A 614 -24.11 -16.77 5.64
CA ALA A 614 -24.58 -17.26 6.93
C ALA A 614 -23.42 -17.45 7.93
N GLN A 615 -22.23 -17.86 7.47
CA GLN A 615 -21.02 -17.94 8.31
C GLN A 615 -20.49 -16.56 8.69
N LEU A 616 -20.48 -15.59 7.76
CA LEU A 616 -20.16 -14.20 8.08
C LEU A 616 -21.14 -13.61 9.11
N ALA A 617 -22.43 -13.92 8.97
CA ALA A 617 -23.47 -13.49 9.92
C ALA A 617 -23.28 -14.10 11.33
N GLU A 618 -22.88 -15.37 11.40
CA GLU A 618 -22.50 -16.04 12.65
C GLU A 618 -21.32 -15.33 13.34
N VAL A 619 -20.25 -15.02 12.60
CA VAL A 619 -19.04 -14.38 13.15
C VAL A 619 -19.31 -12.97 13.67
N VAL A 620 -20.15 -12.16 13.00
CA VAL A 620 -20.50 -10.82 13.51
C VAL A 620 -21.54 -10.86 14.65
N GLY A 621 -22.15 -12.02 14.94
CA GLY A 621 -23.18 -12.19 15.99
C GLY A 621 -24.62 -11.88 15.54
N ASN A 622 -24.87 -11.86 14.22
CA ASN A 622 -26.18 -11.58 13.63
C ASN A 622 -26.94 -12.87 13.32
N HIS A 623 -27.56 -13.43 14.36
CA HIS A 623 -28.27 -14.71 14.30
C HIS A 623 -29.49 -14.71 13.36
N ASP A 624 -30.14 -13.55 13.15
CA ASP A 624 -31.28 -13.41 12.25
C ASP A 624 -30.84 -13.58 10.78
N ASP A 625 -29.78 -12.89 10.35
CA ASP A 625 -29.22 -13.09 9.01
C ASP A 625 -28.56 -14.48 8.86
N GLN A 626 -27.91 -15.01 9.92
CA GLN A 626 -27.36 -16.37 9.94
C GLN A 626 -28.46 -17.40 9.62
N GLN A 627 -29.58 -17.36 10.36
CA GLN A 627 -30.70 -18.27 10.15
C GLN A 627 -31.37 -18.04 8.79
N LYS A 628 -31.63 -16.78 8.41
CA LYS A 628 -32.23 -16.38 7.12
C LYS A 628 -31.43 -16.93 5.94
N TYR A 629 -30.14 -16.60 5.84
CA TYR A 629 -29.34 -16.98 4.68
C TYR A 629 -29.06 -18.49 4.65
N ARG A 630 -28.90 -19.15 5.81
CA ARG A 630 -28.85 -20.61 5.89
C ARG A 630 -30.10 -21.28 5.31
N GLN A 631 -31.29 -20.84 5.73
CA GLN A 631 -32.56 -21.38 5.25
C GLN A 631 -32.78 -21.12 3.75
N ILE A 632 -32.38 -19.95 3.24
CA ILE A 632 -32.47 -19.65 1.80
C ILE A 632 -31.52 -20.57 1.01
N ALA A 633 -30.28 -20.76 1.45
CA ALA A 633 -29.33 -21.66 0.80
C ALA A 633 -29.86 -23.10 0.75
N GLU A 634 -30.32 -23.67 1.88
CA GLU A 634 -30.85 -25.04 1.95
C GLU A 634 -32.11 -25.23 1.08
N LYS A 635 -33.00 -24.24 1.04
CA LYS A 635 -34.14 -24.21 0.13
C LYS A 635 -33.68 -24.19 -1.33
N TYR A 636 -32.68 -23.39 -1.67
CA TYR A 636 -32.18 -23.27 -3.03
C TYR A 636 -31.40 -24.51 -3.48
N VAL A 637 -30.62 -25.18 -2.61
CA VAL A 637 -30.04 -26.50 -2.90
C VAL A 637 -31.11 -27.47 -3.38
N THR A 638 -32.22 -27.55 -2.65
CA THR A 638 -33.33 -28.49 -2.94
C THR A 638 -33.92 -28.25 -4.34
N GLU A 639 -34.15 -26.99 -4.70
CA GLU A 639 -34.71 -26.60 -6.00
C GLU A 639 -33.68 -26.71 -7.15
N TRP A 640 -32.42 -26.36 -6.88
CA TRP A 640 -31.30 -26.47 -7.82
C TRP A 640 -30.97 -27.92 -8.20
N ILE A 641 -31.05 -28.86 -7.26
CA ILE A 641 -30.99 -30.30 -7.58
C ILE A 641 -32.17 -30.67 -8.49
N ARG A 642 -33.40 -30.32 -8.10
CA ARG A 642 -34.64 -30.64 -8.83
C ARG A 642 -34.67 -30.12 -10.28
N MET A 643 -34.02 -28.99 -10.54
CA MET A 643 -33.94 -28.39 -11.89
C MET A 643 -32.68 -28.82 -12.65
N GLY A 644 -31.54 -28.90 -11.95
CA GLY A 644 -30.20 -29.07 -12.52
C GLY A 644 -29.76 -30.51 -12.71
N GLU A 645 -30.31 -31.48 -11.98
CA GLU A 645 -30.00 -32.91 -12.18
C GLU A 645 -30.61 -33.41 -13.51
N ASP A 646 -29.81 -34.10 -14.31
CA ASP A 646 -30.28 -34.78 -15.53
C ASP A 646 -31.25 -35.94 -15.17
N PRO A 647 -32.37 -36.14 -15.90
CA PRO A 647 -33.32 -37.23 -15.63
C PRO A 647 -32.78 -38.68 -15.71
N SER A 648 -31.50 -38.90 -16.06
CA SER A 648 -30.82 -40.20 -15.91
C SER A 648 -29.91 -40.31 -14.68
N ASN A 649 -29.85 -39.26 -13.84
CA ASN A 649 -29.10 -39.16 -12.58
C ASN A 649 -27.59 -39.48 -12.74
N LYS A 650 -26.95 -38.90 -13.77
CA LYS A 650 -25.51 -39.10 -14.08
C LYS A 650 -24.67 -37.82 -14.01
N HIS A 651 -25.28 -36.66 -14.22
CA HIS A 651 -24.60 -35.37 -14.21
C HIS A 651 -25.55 -34.24 -13.87
N MET A 652 -24.96 -33.09 -13.53
CA MET A 652 -25.66 -31.80 -13.57
C MET A 652 -25.70 -31.28 -15.02
N LYS A 653 -26.79 -30.63 -15.40
CA LYS A 653 -26.95 -29.98 -16.73
C LYS A 653 -26.10 -28.73 -16.83
N LEU A 654 -25.74 -28.28 -18.04
CA LEU A 654 -25.18 -26.93 -18.21
C LEU A 654 -26.25 -25.85 -17.94
N SER A 655 -27.42 -25.99 -18.57
CA SER A 655 -28.60 -25.16 -18.35
C SER A 655 -29.82 -26.02 -18.04
N TYR A 656 -30.73 -25.51 -17.21
CA TYR A 656 -31.92 -26.22 -16.75
C TYR A 656 -32.82 -26.75 -17.87
N ASN A 657 -32.78 -26.11 -19.05
CA ASN A 657 -33.60 -26.43 -20.21
C ASN A 657 -32.97 -27.43 -21.20
N ASP A 658 -31.71 -27.86 -21.00
CA ASP A 658 -31.04 -28.80 -21.92
C ASP A 658 -30.39 -29.98 -21.18
N ASN A 659 -31.10 -31.12 -21.19
CA ASN A 659 -30.66 -32.38 -20.60
C ASN A 659 -29.44 -33.00 -21.32
N ASN A 660 -29.10 -32.58 -22.53
CA ASN A 660 -27.98 -33.17 -23.30
C ASN A 660 -26.63 -32.51 -23.01
N THR A 661 -26.62 -31.50 -22.14
CA THR A 661 -25.45 -30.68 -21.83
C THR A 661 -24.99 -30.87 -20.40
N TRP A 662 -23.72 -30.64 -20.13
CA TRP A 662 -23.12 -30.73 -18.80
C TRP A 662 -21.94 -29.77 -18.68
N PHE A 663 -21.51 -29.53 -17.44
CA PHE A 663 -20.38 -28.68 -17.10
C PHE A 663 -19.51 -29.36 -16.04
N LEU A 664 -18.20 -29.08 -16.02
CA LEU A 664 -17.29 -29.49 -14.96
C LEU A 664 -17.50 -28.54 -13.77
N MET A 665 -18.34 -28.97 -12.84
CA MET A 665 -18.89 -28.12 -11.78
C MET A 665 -17.86 -27.86 -10.65
N TYR A 666 -16.78 -27.12 -10.94
CA TYR A 666 -15.68 -26.85 -9.99
C TYR A 666 -16.12 -26.22 -8.65
N ASN A 667 -17.30 -25.58 -8.62
CA ASN A 667 -17.78 -24.76 -7.52
C ASN A 667 -17.99 -25.47 -6.18
N PHE A 668 -18.08 -26.81 -6.10
CA PHE A 668 -18.19 -27.49 -4.80
C PHE A 668 -16.93 -27.38 -3.95
N TYR A 669 -15.78 -27.03 -4.56
CA TYR A 669 -14.59 -26.70 -3.79
C TYR A 669 -14.87 -25.63 -2.73
N ALA A 670 -15.75 -24.66 -3.01
CA ALA A 670 -16.15 -23.67 -2.02
C ALA A 670 -16.96 -24.28 -0.85
N ASP A 671 -17.88 -25.22 -1.10
CA ASP A 671 -18.66 -25.87 -0.03
C ASP A 671 -17.78 -26.75 0.87
N VAL A 672 -16.76 -27.39 0.27
CA VAL A 672 -15.73 -28.16 0.98
C VAL A 672 -14.77 -27.26 1.75
N LEU A 673 -14.28 -26.18 1.14
CA LEU A 673 -13.37 -25.19 1.73
C LEU A 673 -13.99 -24.50 2.94
N LEU A 674 -15.24 -24.03 2.82
CA LEU A 674 -15.99 -23.38 3.88
C LEU A 674 -16.54 -24.38 4.90
N GLY A 675 -16.65 -25.66 4.54
CA GLY A 675 -17.30 -26.69 5.35
C GLY A 675 -18.79 -26.42 5.56
N THR A 676 -19.44 -25.67 4.66
CA THR A 676 -20.86 -25.28 4.75
C THR A 676 -21.80 -26.48 4.66
N LYS A 677 -21.37 -27.59 4.01
CA LYS A 677 -22.15 -28.82 3.84
C LYS A 677 -23.55 -28.54 3.29
N LEU A 678 -23.63 -27.64 2.31
CA LEU A 678 -24.89 -27.34 1.64
C LEU A 678 -25.18 -28.36 0.55
N ILE A 679 -24.18 -28.85 -0.16
CA ILE A 679 -24.41 -29.82 -1.24
C ILE A 679 -24.32 -31.26 -0.68
N PRO A 680 -25.36 -32.11 -0.85
CA PRO A 680 -25.31 -33.49 -0.39
C PRO A 680 -24.25 -34.33 -1.12
N GLU A 681 -23.60 -35.25 -0.41
CA GLU A 681 -22.63 -36.18 -1.00
C GLU A 681 -23.21 -37.06 -2.12
N SER A 682 -24.54 -37.26 -2.18
CA SER A 682 -25.21 -37.94 -3.30
C SER A 682 -25.05 -37.15 -4.62
N VAL A 683 -25.25 -35.83 -4.56
CA VAL A 683 -24.91 -34.90 -5.66
C VAL A 683 -23.40 -34.90 -5.88
N GLY A 684 -22.62 -35.10 -4.80
CA GLY A 684 -21.16 -35.29 -4.76
C GLY A 684 -20.57 -36.26 -5.79
N TYR A 685 -21.40 -37.18 -6.32
CA TYR A 685 -21.03 -38.09 -7.40
C TYR A 685 -21.33 -37.54 -8.82
N LEU A 686 -22.39 -36.74 -8.99
CA LEU A 686 -22.83 -36.18 -10.28
C LEU A 686 -21.85 -35.15 -10.88
N PHE A 687 -20.98 -34.57 -10.07
CA PHE A 687 -19.89 -33.65 -10.47
C PHE A 687 -18.98 -34.19 -11.57
N TYR A 688 -18.79 -35.50 -11.60
CA TYR A 688 -17.76 -36.15 -12.40
C TYR A 688 -18.31 -36.80 -13.68
N ILE A 689 -19.59 -36.56 -14.00
CA ILE A 689 -20.26 -37.12 -15.20
C ILE A 689 -20.08 -38.64 -15.25
N ILE A 690 -20.22 -39.33 -14.12
CA ILE A 690 -19.72 -40.70 -13.96
C ILE A 690 -20.71 -41.78 -14.37
N TYR A 691 -20.15 -42.91 -14.81
CA TYR A 691 -20.87 -44.17 -14.86
C TYR A 691 -20.24 -45.18 -13.88
N LYS A 692 -21.08 -46.04 -13.29
CA LYS A 692 -20.67 -47.10 -12.38
C LYS A 692 -20.54 -48.42 -13.15
N GLN A 693 -19.39 -49.08 -13.07
CA GLN A 693 -19.14 -50.39 -13.67
C GLN A 693 -18.35 -51.25 -12.69
N GLN A 694 -18.90 -52.42 -12.31
CA GLN A 694 -18.26 -53.38 -11.40
C GLN A 694 -17.78 -52.73 -10.08
N ASP A 695 -18.69 -51.99 -9.45
CA ASP A 695 -18.48 -51.19 -8.22
C ASP A 695 -17.47 -50.03 -8.29
N GLU A 696 -16.78 -49.85 -9.42
CA GLU A 696 -15.92 -48.70 -9.70
C GLU A 696 -16.67 -47.59 -10.44
N TRP A 697 -16.21 -46.34 -10.26
CA TRP A 697 -16.77 -45.13 -10.89
C TRP A 697 -15.78 -44.52 -11.88
N TYR A 698 -16.24 -44.23 -13.09
CA TYR A 698 -15.42 -43.70 -14.20
C TYR A 698 -16.07 -42.47 -14.83
N LEU A 699 -15.29 -41.40 -15.09
CA LEU A 699 -15.76 -40.24 -15.87
C LEU A 699 -16.19 -40.71 -17.27
N THR A 700 -17.44 -40.44 -17.67
CA THR A 700 -17.93 -40.78 -19.03
C THR A 700 -17.29 -39.93 -20.11
N VAL A 701 -16.85 -38.71 -19.77
CA VAL A 701 -16.11 -37.82 -20.68
C VAL A 701 -14.70 -37.59 -20.15
N GLN A 702 -13.74 -38.17 -20.86
CA GLN A 702 -12.33 -37.80 -20.79
C GLN A 702 -11.78 -37.75 -22.20
N ASN A 703 -10.89 -36.80 -22.47
CA ASN A 703 -10.00 -36.86 -23.63
C ASN A 703 -8.56 -37.16 -23.15
N LYS A 704 -7.61 -37.26 -24.09
CA LYS A 704 -6.24 -37.71 -23.83
C LYS A 704 -5.53 -36.93 -22.72
N TYR A 705 -5.71 -35.60 -22.69
CA TYR A 705 -4.96 -34.69 -21.83
C TYR A 705 -5.77 -34.09 -20.67
N GLY A 706 -7.08 -34.38 -20.57
CA GLY A 706 -7.91 -33.83 -19.50
C GLY A 706 -9.40 -34.14 -19.62
N VAL A 707 -10.15 -33.63 -18.65
CA VAL A 707 -11.61 -33.57 -18.66
C VAL A 707 -12.00 -32.20 -19.24
N PRO A 708 -12.83 -32.11 -20.30
CA PRO A 708 -13.25 -30.82 -20.82
C PRO A 708 -14.15 -30.09 -19.81
N LEU A 709 -14.20 -28.76 -19.89
CA LEU A 709 -15.06 -27.95 -19.01
C LEU A 709 -16.55 -28.14 -19.30
N MET A 710 -16.95 -28.50 -20.52
CA MET A 710 -18.36 -28.60 -20.89
C MET A 710 -18.62 -29.53 -22.08
N SER A 711 -19.86 -30.01 -22.17
CA SER A 711 -20.39 -30.72 -23.33
C SER A 711 -20.16 -29.94 -24.64
N GLY A 712 -19.61 -30.61 -25.66
CA GLY A 712 -19.46 -30.02 -27.00
C GLY A 712 -18.25 -29.09 -27.20
N LYS A 713 -17.37 -28.95 -26.20
CA LYS A 713 -16.07 -28.28 -26.32
C LYS A 713 -14.93 -29.25 -25.96
N PRO A 714 -13.78 -29.24 -26.67
CA PRO A 714 -12.62 -30.03 -26.29
C PRO A 714 -11.76 -29.35 -25.21
N ASN A 715 -11.96 -28.06 -24.94
CA ASN A 715 -11.12 -27.26 -24.06
C ASN A 715 -11.34 -27.56 -22.57
N THR A 716 -10.27 -27.43 -21.79
CA THR A 716 -10.30 -27.34 -20.34
C THR A 716 -9.44 -26.17 -19.84
N LEU A 717 -9.55 -25.90 -18.54
CA LEU A 717 -8.70 -25.01 -17.77
C LEU A 717 -8.21 -25.82 -16.55
N TYR A 718 -6.90 -26.01 -16.42
CA TYR A 718 -6.36 -26.99 -15.47
C TYR A 718 -6.54 -26.61 -14.00
N ASP A 719 -6.52 -25.33 -13.66
CA ASP A 719 -6.84 -24.82 -12.32
C ASP A 719 -8.22 -25.29 -11.84
N TRP A 720 -9.26 -25.12 -12.67
CA TRP A 720 -10.61 -25.60 -12.37
C TRP A 720 -10.69 -27.13 -12.30
N VAL A 721 -9.85 -27.86 -13.04
CA VAL A 721 -9.68 -29.32 -12.90
C VAL A 721 -9.04 -29.69 -11.57
N PHE A 722 -7.98 -29.00 -11.12
CA PHE A 722 -7.36 -29.21 -9.81
C PHE A 722 -8.31 -28.88 -8.65
N ILE A 723 -9.10 -27.82 -8.79
CA ILE A 723 -10.13 -27.39 -7.84
C ILE A 723 -11.26 -28.41 -7.76
N THR A 724 -11.75 -28.90 -8.90
CA THR A 724 -12.74 -29.99 -8.94
C THR A 724 -12.18 -31.26 -8.29
N ALA A 725 -10.92 -31.61 -8.57
CA ALA A 725 -10.26 -32.74 -7.92
C ALA A 725 -10.15 -32.55 -6.39
N ALA A 726 -9.80 -31.35 -5.91
CA ALA A 726 -9.75 -31.05 -4.47
C ALA A 726 -11.12 -31.19 -3.78
N ALA A 727 -12.22 -30.91 -4.49
CA ALA A 727 -13.58 -31.14 -4.01
C ALA A 727 -14.02 -32.62 -4.01
N SER A 728 -13.29 -33.52 -4.68
CA SER A 728 -13.69 -34.92 -4.83
C SER A 728 -13.37 -35.74 -3.59
N THR A 729 -14.35 -36.50 -3.08
CA THR A 729 -14.09 -37.55 -2.08
C THR A 729 -13.40 -38.77 -2.70
N ASN A 730 -13.62 -39.05 -3.98
CA ASN A 730 -13.11 -40.24 -4.67
C ASN A 730 -11.64 -40.08 -5.14
N ALA A 731 -10.72 -40.76 -4.45
CA ALA A 731 -9.29 -40.72 -4.74
C ALA A 731 -8.91 -41.13 -6.18
N LYS A 732 -9.65 -42.06 -6.81
CA LYS A 732 -9.36 -42.50 -8.19
C LYS A 732 -9.72 -41.44 -9.22
N LEU A 733 -10.78 -40.68 -8.99
CA LEU A 733 -11.17 -39.55 -9.86
C LEU A 733 -10.16 -38.39 -9.72
N ARG A 734 -9.71 -38.08 -8.48
CA ARG A 734 -8.61 -37.12 -8.25
C ARG A 734 -7.34 -37.52 -9.00
N GLN A 735 -6.89 -38.76 -8.79
CA GLN A 735 -5.69 -39.28 -9.43
C GLN A 735 -5.81 -39.24 -10.97
N SER A 736 -6.96 -39.64 -11.52
CA SER A 736 -7.20 -39.59 -12.97
C SER A 736 -7.17 -38.16 -13.55
N MET A 737 -7.51 -37.12 -12.78
CA MET A 737 -7.39 -35.72 -13.21
C MET A 737 -5.93 -35.25 -13.18
N PHE A 738 -5.19 -35.58 -12.11
CA PHE A 738 -3.78 -35.24 -11.97
C PHE A 738 -2.90 -35.97 -13.00
N ASP A 739 -3.15 -37.27 -13.23
CA ASP A 739 -2.41 -38.10 -14.18
C ASP A 739 -2.53 -37.60 -15.62
N ARG A 740 -3.69 -37.04 -16.00
CA ARG A 740 -3.97 -36.42 -17.31
C ARG A 740 -3.24 -35.11 -17.50
N THR A 741 -3.23 -34.25 -16.47
CA THR A 741 -2.47 -32.99 -16.48
C THR A 741 -0.96 -33.27 -16.53
N ALA A 742 -0.50 -34.27 -15.78
CA ALA A 742 0.85 -34.77 -15.89
C ALA A 742 1.13 -35.43 -17.26
N GLN A 743 0.14 -36.08 -17.90
CA GLN A 743 0.27 -36.63 -19.25
C GLN A 743 0.48 -35.52 -20.29
N TRP A 744 -0.24 -34.40 -20.17
CA TRP A 744 -0.01 -33.21 -20.99
C TRP A 744 1.40 -32.65 -20.83
N LEU A 745 1.89 -32.52 -19.58
CA LEU A 745 3.25 -32.09 -19.26
C LEU A 745 4.35 -33.02 -19.81
N ARG A 746 4.07 -34.33 -19.97
CA ARG A 746 5.01 -35.31 -20.54
C ARG A 746 5.03 -35.34 -22.07
N GLU A 747 3.87 -35.14 -22.69
CA GLU A 747 3.65 -35.51 -24.10
C GLU A 747 3.44 -34.32 -25.05
N THR A 748 3.27 -33.09 -24.56
CA THR A 748 3.01 -31.92 -25.42
C THR A 748 4.24 -31.06 -25.71
N SER A 749 4.12 -30.32 -26.80
CA SER A 749 5.17 -29.51 -27.43
C SER A 749 4.90 -28.01 -27.31
N VAL A 750 4.25 -27.63 -26.20
CA VAL A 750 3.92 -26.26 -25.81
C VAL A 750 5.13 -25.71 -25.03
N HIS A 751 5.72 -24.62 -25.51
CA HIS A 751 6.93 -24.01 -24.93
C HIS A 751 6.69 -22.56 -24.49
N VAL A 752 5.74 -22.42 -23.57
CA VAL A 752 5.46 -21.22 -22.77
C VAL A 752 5.52 -21.58 -21.28
N PRO A 753 5.38 -20.65 -20.32
CA PRO A 753 5.02 -20.99 -18.95
C PRO A 753 3.74 -21.83 -18.87
N PHE A 754 3.42 -22.40 -17.71
CA PHE A 754 2.30 -23.34 -17.57
C PHE A 754 0.97 -22.69 -18.00
N SER A 755 0.41 -23.18 -19.12
CA SER A 755 -0.92 -22.80 -19.60
C SER A 755 -1.97 -23.72 -18.98
N ASP A 756 -3.02 -23.12 -18.45
CA ASP A 756 -4.25 -23.77 -18.03
C ASP A 756 -5.15 -24.13 -19.21
N TRP A 757 -5.26 -23.24 -20.21
CA TRP A 757 -6.19 -23.36 -21.33
C TRP A 757 -5.71 -24.34 -22.41
N VAL A 758 -6.22 -25.57 -22.32
CA VAL A 758 -5.73 -26.70 -23.13
C VAL A 758 -6.88 -27.40 -23.85
N ASP A 759 -6.71 -27.60 -25.16
CA ASP A 759 -7.51 -28.54 -25.93
C ASP A 759 -7.18 -29.98 -25.47
N THR A 760 -8.12 -30.62 -24.78
CA THR A 760 -7.86 -31.90 -24.11
C THR A 760 -7.71 -33.09 -25.07
N GLN A 761 -7.98 -32.92 -26.36
CA GLN A 761 -7.84 -33.96 -27.40
C GLN A 761 -6.46 -33.91 -28.07
N THR A 762 -6.06 -32.71 -28.50
CA THR A 762 -4.83 -32.44 -29.26
C THR A 762 -3.64 -32.06 -28.36
N GLY A 763 -3.92 -31.48 -27.19
CA GLY A 763 -2.92 -30.97 -26.26
C GLY A 763 -2.41 -29.57 -26.59
N GLY A 764 -2.95 -28.93 -27.64
CA GLY A 764 -2.61 -27.56 -28.00
C GLY A 764 -3.23 -26.53 -27.05
N SER A 765 -2.50 -25.45 -26.81
CA SER A 765 -3.02 -24.21 -26.20
C SER A 765 -3.31 -23.21 -27.33
N PRO A 766 -4.50 -22.60 -27.42
CA PRO A 766 -4.80 -21.60 -28.45
C PRO A 766 -3.84 -20.41 -28.40
N GLY A 767 -3.49 -19.85 -29.56
CA GLY A 767 -2.60 -18.67 -29.68
C GLY A 767 -1.10 -18.95 -29.77
N PHE A 768 -0.62 -20.14 -29.40
CA PHE A 768 0.82 -20.42 -29.26
C PHE A 768 1.42 -21.36 -30.34
N VAL A 769 2.73 -21.26 -30.56
CA VAL A 769 3.44 -21.97 -31.63
C VAL A 769 4.01 -23.31 -31.15
N ASN A 770 3.45 -24.42 -31.63
CA ASN A 770 3.95 -25.77 -31.36
C ASN A 770 5.36 -26.00 -31.98
N ARG A 771 6.30 -26.58 -31.22
CA ARG A 771 7.60 -27.06 -31.72
C ARG A 771 7.98 -28.41 -31.09
N PRO A 772 8.31 -29.46 -31.88
CA PRO A 772 8.28 -30.85 -31.41
C PRO A 772 9.42 -31.24 -30.44
N VAL A 773 9.07 -31.57 -29.18
CA VAL A 773 9.94 -32.21 -28.17
C VAL A 773 9.10 -33.19 -27.31
N ILE A 774 9.75 -34.15 -26.64
CA ILE A 774 9.16 -35.27 -25.88
C ILE A 774 9.72 -35.33 -24.44
N GLY A 775 8.93 -35.74 -23.44
CA GLY A 775 9.41 -36.32 -22.17
C GLY A 775 9.05 -35.55 -20.89
N ASP A 776 9.44 -36.10 -19.74
CA ASP A 776 8.77 -35.88 -18.45
C ASP A 776 9.24 -34.65 -17.62
N VAL A 777 9.36 -33.47 -18.22
CA VAL A 777 9.71 -32.21 -17.50
C VAL A 777 9.00 -30.99 -18.09
N LEU A 778 8.69 -29.99 -17.24
CA LEU A 778 7.99 -28.73 -17.53
C LEU A 778 8.17 -28.12 -18.95
N PRO A 779 7.09 -27.55 -19.53
CA PRO A 779 7.08 -26.74 -20.77
C PRO A 779 8.20 -25.71 -20.91
N SER A 780 8.44 -24.94 -19.84
CA SER A 780 9.51 -23.95 -19.71
C SER A 780 10.05 -23.96 -18.28
N VAL A 781 11.32 -23.60 -18.10
CA VAL A 781 11.98 -23.58 -16.79
C VAL A 781 11.97 -22.15 -16.23
N PRO A 782 11.45 -21.90 -15.00
CA PRO A 782 11.52 -20.57 -14.39
C PRO A 782 12.98 -20.24 -14.05
N LEU A 783 13.44 -19.02 -14.39
CA LEU A 783 14.76 -18.53 -14.00
C LEU A 783 14.62 -17.38 -12.99
N VAL A 784 13.93 -16.31 -13.36
CA VAL A 784 13.86 -15.07 -12.55
C VAL A 784 12.40 -14.62 -12.55
N VAL A 785 11.62 -15.09 -11.56
CA VAL A 785 10.15 -15.02 -11.57
C VAL A 785 9.60 -14.53 -10.21
N LYS A 786 9.62 -13.21 -9.99
CA LYS A 786 9.17 -12.56 -8.73
C LYS A 786 8.02 -11.56 -8.92
N SER A 787 7.78 -11.05 -10.12
CA SER A 787 6.68 -10.09 -10.40
C SER A 787 6.26 -10.09 -11.88
N PRO A 788 5.14 -9.46 -12.28
CA PRO A 788 4.67 -9.47 -13.68
C PRO A 788 5.72 -9.02 -14.71
N TYR A 789 6.62 -8.08 -14.36
CA TYR A 789 7.71 -7.61 -15.22
C TYR A 789 9.10 -8.12 -14.81
N LEU A 790 9.17 -9.04 -13.85
CA LEU A 790 10.37 -9.80 -13.51
C LEU A 790 9.99 -11.29 -13.57
N SER A 791 9.82 -11.75 -14.81
CA SER A 791 9.26 -13.05 -15.20
C SER A 791 10.02 -13.58 -16.43
N THR A 792 11.24 -14.05 -16.20
CA THR A 792 12.15 -14.59 -17.22
C THR A 792 12.29 -16.11 -17.07
N TRP A 793 12.16 -16.80 -18.21
CA TRP A 793 12.04 -18.24 -18.34
C TRP A 793 13.01 -18.76 -19.41
N MET A 794 13.38 -20.04 -19.33
CA MET A 794 14.01 -20.75 -20.43
C MET A 794 12.96 -21.61 -21.13
N THR A 795 12.67 -21.33 -22.41
CA THR A 795 11.74 -22.11 -23.26
C THR A 795 12.40 -23.37 -23.83
N SER A 796 13.25 -24.02 -23.01
CA SER A 796 14.11 -25.14 -23.34
C SER A 796 14.48 -25.87 -22.04
N ARG A 797 14.86 -27.15 -22.15
CA ARG A 797 15.45 -27.90 -21.02
C ARG A 797 16.96 -27.70 -20.91
N GLN A 798 17.59 -27.07 -21.90
CA GLN A 798 19.00 -26.65 -21.87
C GLN A 798 19.07 -25.16 -21.48
N LEU A 799 20.00 -24.79 -20.61
CA LEU A 799 20.26 -23.37 -20.29
C LEU A 799 21.07 -22.67 -21.40
N MET A 800 21.75 -23.45 -22.24
CA MET A 800 22.51 -22.99 -23.40
C MET A 800 21.80 -23.28 -24.74
N GLY A 801 22.21 -22.58 -25.80
CA GLY A 801 21.74 -22.76 -27.18
C GLY A 801 20.54 -21.91 -27.59
N ASP A 802 19.87 -21.23 -26.65
CA ASP A 802 18.91 -20.16 -26.92
C ASP A 802 18.97 -19.12 -25.79
N TRP A 803 18.43 -17.93 -26.03
CA TRP A 803 18.34 -16.88 -25.01
C TRP A 803 17.16 -17.09 -24.06
N PRO A 804 17.29 -16.74 -22.77
CA PRO A 804 16.14 -16.60 -21.88
C PRO A 804 15.11 -15.62 -22.43
N ARG A 805 13.85 -15.82 -22.06
CA ARG A 805 12.70 -15.08 -22.60
C ARG A 805 11.78 -14.59 -21.49
N PHE A 806 11.15 -13.44 -21.74
CA PHE A 806 9.94 -13.05 -21.02
C PHE A 806 8.82 -14.05 -21.34
N TRP A 807 7.78 -14.12 -20.51
CA TRP A 807 6.74 -15.15 -20.61
C TRP A 807 6.05 -15.24 -21.99
N ASN A 808 5.92 -14.12 -22.71
CA ASN A 808 5.37 -14.04 -24.07
C ASN A 808 6.40 -14.22 -25.21
N GLY A 809 7.63 -14.67 -24.90
CA GLY A 809 8.65 -15.06 -25.88
C GLY A 809 9.63 -13.95 -26.31
N ASN A 810 9.42 -12.68 -25.92
CA ASN A 810 10.43 -11.63 -26.11
C ASN A 810 11.74 -12.00 -25.42
N ILE A 811 12.88 -11.72 -26.05
CA ILE A 811 14.19 -12.07 -25.49
C ILE A 811 14.50 -11.22 -24.26
N LYS A 812 15.11 -11.85 -23.26
CA LYS A 812 15.67 -11.22 -22.05
C LYS A 812 17.12 -11.70 -21.94
N GLY A 813 17.96 -11.17 -22.85
CA GLY A 813 19.32 -11.67 -23.09
C GLY A 813 20.14 -11.74 -21.80
N MET A 814 20.71 -12.91 -21.55
CA MET A 814 21.57 -13.18 -20.41
C MET A 814 22.53 -14.30 -20.81
N ALA A 815 23.83 -14.10 -20.65
CA ALA A 815 24.86 -15.06 -21.02
C ALA A 815 25.69 -15.49 -19.82
N GLY A 816 26.11 -16.76 -19.80
CA GLY A 816 27.01 -17.32 -18.80
C GLY A 816 28.18 -18.04 -19.45
N LEU A 817 29.40 -17.65 -19.09
CA LEU A 817 30.64 -18.24 -19.58
C LEU A 817 31.50 -18.70 -18.39
N VAL A 818 32.11 -19.87 -18.47
CA VAL A 818 33.11 -20.33 -17.51
C VAL A 818 34.43 -20.62 -18.24
N ARG A 819 35.52 -20.08 -17.71
CA ARG A 819 36.88 -20.30 -18.19
C ARG A 819 37.59 -21.25 -17.23
N VAL A 820 38.25 -22.27 -17.77
CA VAL A 820 38.80 -23.39 -17.00
C VAL A 820 40.20 -23.68 -17.55
N ASN A 821 41.24 -23.49 -16.73
CA ASN A 821 42.64 -23.62 -17.17
C ASN A 821 42.97 -22.84 -18.48
N GLY A 822 42.31 -21.71 -18.71
CA GLY A 822 42.48 -20.89 -19.93
C GLY A 822 41.56 -21.22 -21.12
N GLN A 823 40.66 -22.21 -21.01
CA GLN A 823 39.70 -22.59 -22.04
C GLN A 823 38.26 -22.18 -21.64
N THR A 824 37.58 -21.35 -22.46
CA THR A 824 36.26 -20.79 -22.12
C THR A 824 35.10 -21.54 -22.78
N TYR A 825 34.10 -21.92 -21.96
CA TYR A 825 32.88 -22.65 -22.30
C TYR A 825 31.62 -21.81 -22.01
N GLU A 826 30.61 -21.88 -22.88
CA GLU A 826 29.25 -21.38 -22.63
C GLU A 826 28.48 -22.32 -21.69
N PHE A 827 27.85 -21.76 -20.65
CA PHE A 827 26.91 -22.48 -19.79
C PHE A 827 25.48 -21.89 -19.83
N MET A 828 25.28 -20.69 -20.36
CA MET A 828 23.95 -20.07 -20.50
C MET A 828 23.86 -19.13 -21.69
N GLY A 829 22.66 -19.07 -22.29
CA GLY A 829 22.31 -18.19 -23.39
C GLY A 829 22.75 -18.79 -24.74
N HIS A 830 23.00 -17.93 -25.73
CA HIS A 830 23.62 -18.35 -26.99
C HIS A 830 24.87 -17.53 -27.40
N PRO A 831 25.79 -17.16 -26.48
CA PRO A 831 26.98 -16.37 -26.81
C PRO A 831 27.93 -17.04 -27.82
N THR A 832 27.98 -18.37 -27.94
CA THR A 832 28.76 -19.09 -28.97
C THR A 832 28.14 -19.02 -30.37
N GLY A 833 26.92 -18.50 -30.52
CA GLY A 833 26.42 -18.03 -31.81
C GLY A 833 27.24 -16.84 -32.34
N GLU A 834 27.75 -16.00 -31.45
CA GLU A 834 28.53 -14.79 -31.74
C GLU A 834 30.03 -15.11 -31.93
N ASP A 835 30.79 -14.25 -32.61
CA ASP A 835 32.23 -14.46 -32.88
C ASP A 835 33.14 -14.02 -31.71
N ILE A 836 32.81 -14.47 -30.49
CA ILE A 836 33.48 -14.05 -29.23
C ILE A 836 34.81 -14.77 -28.96
N GLY A 837 35.38 -15.47 -29.96
CA GLY A 837 36.64 -16.22 -29.81
C GLY A 837 36.52 -17.61 -29.15
N THR A 838 35.32 -18.08 -28.81
CA THR A 838 35.07 -19.48 -28.43
C THR A 838 33.80 -20.01 -29.09
N LYS A 839 33.78 -21.32 -29.37
CA LYS A 839 32.62 -22.10 -29.85
C LYS A 839 32.37 -23.35 -28.96
N LEU A 840 32.90 -23.34 -27.74
CA LEU A 840 32.81 -24.45 -26.80
C LEU A 840 31.61 -24.25 -25.88
N GLN A 841 30.80 -25.30 -25.71
CA GLN A 841 29.69 -25.33 -24.76
C GLN A 841 30.02 -26.31 -23.63
N ALA A 842 29.67 -25.96 -22.40
CA ALA A 842 29.66 -26.87 -21.28
C ALA A 842 28.56 -27.92 -21.51
N LYS A 843 28.81 -29.18 -21.15
CA LYS A 843 27.81 -30.24 -21.32
C LYS A 843 26.86 -30.23 -20.13
N GLN A 844 25.59 -29.85 -20.32
CA GLN A 844 24.59 -30.02 -19.27
C GLN A 844 24.40 -31.52 -18.95
N VAL A 845 24.40 -31.84 -17.66
CA VAL A 845 24.25 -33.21 -17.13
C VAL A 845 22.99 -33.39 -16.28
N SER A 846 22.42 -32.31 -15.72
CA SER A 846 21.14 -32.36 -15.03
C SER A 846 20.41 -31.01 -15.01
N LEU A 847 19.10 -31.09 -14.78
CA LEU A 847 18.23 -30.00 -14.37
C LEU A 847 17.39 -30.52 -13.19
N LYS A 848 17.31 -29.77 -12.11
CA LYS A 848 16.41 -29.99 -10.97
C LYS A 848 15.61 -28.71 -10.73
N VAL A 849 14.29 -28.82 -10.73
CA VAL A 849 13.38 -27.74 -10.37
C VAL A 849 12.74 -28.04 -9.00
N THR A 850 12.53 -27.00 -8.20
CA THR A 850 11.80 -27.01 -6.92
C THR A 850 10.81 -25.83 -6.92
N PRO A 851 9.94 -25.65 -5.91
CA PRO A 851 8.99 -24.53 -5.88
C PRO A 851 9.62 -23.12 -5.95
N THR A 852 10.90 -22.98 -5.59
CA THR A 852 11.62 -21.69 -5.55
C THR A 852 12.97 -21.71 -6.28
N GLN A 853 13.40 -22.85 -6.85
CA GLN A 853 14.74 -22.98 -7.44
C GLN A 853 14.77 -23.77 -8.75
N SER A 854 15.59 -23.33 -9.70
CA SER A 854 15.99 -24.07 -10.90
C SER A 854 17.50 -24.25 -10.92
N ILE A 855 17.95 -25.48 -10.68
CA ILE A 855 19.37 -25.85 -10.57
C ILE A 855 19.77 -26.63 -11.83
N PHE A 856 20.65 -26.04 -12.63
CA PHE A 856 21.28 -26.70 -13.78
C PHE A 856 22.70 -27.12 -13.40
N THR A 857 23.11 -28.33 -13.79
CA THR A 857 24.51 -28.80 -13.61
C THR A 857 25.15 -29.12 -14.94
N PHE A 858 26.42 -28.74 -15.10
CA PHE A 858 27.20 -28.87 -16.33
C PHE A 858 28.60 -29.45 -16.05
N ASN A 859 29.19 -30.09 -17.06
CA ASN A 859 30.62 -30.41 -17.08
C ASN A 859 31.34 -29.45 -18.06
N ALA A 860 32.40 -28.79 -17.61
CA ALA A 860 33.21 -27.86 -18.41
C ALA A 860 34.69 -28.24 -18.27
N GLY A 861 35.23 -28.96 -19.26
CA GLY A 861 36.56 -29.56 -19.14
C GLY A 861 36.64 -30.51 -17.93
N PRO A 862 37.63 -30.36 -17.02
CA PRO A 862 37.77 -31.20 -15.83
C PRO A 862 36.89 -30.78 -14.64
N ILE A 863 36.11 -29.69 -14.72
CA ILE A 863 35.21 -29.27 -13.64
C ILE A 863 33.75 -29.64 -13.91
N ALA A 864 32.95 -29.68 -12.85
CA ALA A 864 31.52 -29.47 -12.93
C ALA A 864 31.12 -28.13 -12.29
N LEU A 865 30.04 -27.58 -12.83
CA LEU A 865 29.48 -26.28 -12.51
C LEU A 865 27.99 -26.47 -12.19
N ALA A 866 27.51 -25.93 -11.08
CA ALA A 866 26.08 -25.81 -10.79
C ALA A 866 25.67 -24.33 -10.80
N VAL A 867 24.63 -24.03 -11.57
CA VAL A 867 23.99 -22.71 -11.65
C VAL A 867 22.59 -22.85 -11.08
N ASN A 868 22.35 -22.18 -9.96
CA ASN A 868 21.09 -22.19 -9.25
C ASN A 868 20.40 -20.82 -9.40
N PHE A 869 19.26 -20.80 -10.04
CA PHE A 869 18.35 -19.66 -10.02
C PHE A 869 17.42 -19.83 -8.82
N PHE A 870 17.33 -18.81 -7.96
CA PHE A 870 16.54 -18.85 -6.73
C PHE A 870 15.64 -17.62 -6.63
N THR A 871 14.36 -17.84 -6.35
CA THR A 871 13.38 -16.79 -6.05
C THR A 871 12.75 -17.07 -4.68
N PRO A 872 13.05 -16.30 -3.62
CA PRO A 872 12.39 -16.47 -2.33
C PRO A 872 10.93 -15.99 -2.38
N ILE A 873 10.07 -16.66 -1.59
CA ILE A 873 8.65 -16.36 -1.45
C ILE A 873 8.32 -16.46 0.05
N ASP A 874 8.12 -15.30 0.69
CA ASP A 874 8.12 -15.14 2.14
C ASP A 874 6.74 -14.67 2.61
N PRO A 875 5.71 -15.53 2.59
CA PRO A 875 4.31 -15.12 2.71
C PRO A 875 3.95 -14.44 4.04
N THR A 876 4.77 -14.61 5.07
CA THR A 876 4.62 -14.02 6.41
C THR A 876 5.46 -12.76 6.65
N ASP A 877 6.35 -12.39 5.72
CA ASP A 877 7.21 -11.20 5.82
C ASP A 877 6.96 -10.29 4.61
N LEU A 878 6.17 -9.23 4.82
CA LEU A 878 5.83 -8.27 3.77
C LEU A 878 7.03 -7.44 3.29
N LYS A 879 8.08 -7.29 4.11
CA LYS A 879 9.32 -6.63 3.70
C LYS A 879 10.08 -7.49 2.69
N ARG A 880 10.16 -8.81 2.91
CA ARG A 880 10.81 -9.76 1.98
C ARG A 880 9.95 -10.15 0.77
N LEU A 881 8.64 -10.32 0.97
CA LEU A 881 7.71 -10.69 -0.10
C LEU A 881 7.65 -9.63 -1.20
N SER A 882 7.71 -8.34 -0.82
CA SER A 882 7.57 -7.20 -1.74
C SER A 882 8.85 -6.82 -2.50
N LEU A 883 10.02 -7.39 -2.15
CA LEU A 883 11.28 -7.19 -2.86
C LEU A 883 11.16 -7.66 -4.31
N PRO A 884 11.36 -6.82 -5.34
CA PRO A 884 11.21 -7.21 -6.73
C PRO A 884 12.52 -7.80 -7.25
N ALA A 885 13.06 -8.78 -6.52
CA ALA A 885 14.40 -9.32 -6.69
C ALA A 885 14.42 -10.86 -6.72
N SER A 886 15.43 -11.41 -7.37
CA SER A 886 15.74 -12.83 -7.45
C SER A 886 17.26 -13.02 -7.45
N TYR A 887 17.72 -14.23 -7.16
CA TYR A 887 19.13 -14.56 -6.99
C TYR A 887 19.58 -15.55 -8.08
N ILE A 888 20.84 -15.46 -8.46
CA ILE A 888 21.55 -16.48 -9.25
C ILE A 888 22.80 -16.83 -8.45
N SER A 889 23.02 -18.11 -8.14
CA SER A 889 24.28 -18.55 -7.57
C SER A 889 25.01 -19.56 -8.46
N VAL A 890 26.33 -19.38 -8.57
CA VAL A 890 27.21 -20.23 -9.38
C VAL A 890 28.25 -20.87 -8.48
N SER A 891 28.41 -22.19 -8.59
CA SER A 891 29.35 -22.96 -7.79
C SER A 891 30.05 -24.03 -8.64
N ALA A 892 31.30 -24.37 -8.29
CA ALA A 892 32.11 -25.29 -9.08
C ALA A 892 32.95 -26.25 -8.22
N TRP A 893 33.22 -27.43 -8.75
CA TRP A 893 34.10 -28.44 -8.15
C TRP A 893 34.86 -29.22 -9.24
N SER A 894 36.03 -29.77 -8.91
CA SER A 894 36.74 -30.66 -9.82
C SER A 894 36.07 -32.03 -9.92
N LEU A 895 36.06 -32.60 -11.12
CA LEU A 895 35.70 -34.00 -11.40
C LEU A 895 36.89 -34.95 -11.28
N ASP A 896 38.11 -34.43 -11.12
CA ASP A 896 39.32 -35.20 -10.87
C ASP A 896 39.90 -34.94 -9.46
N SER A 897 41.20 -35.20 -9.26
CA SER A 897 41.89 -35.03 -7.97
C SER A 897 42.68 -33.71 -7.84
N ALA A 898 42.68 -32.87 -8.86
CA ALA A 898 43.34 -31.56 -8.87
C ALA A 898 42.37 -30.43 -8.44
N THR A 899 42.93 -29.28 -8.08
CA THR A 899 42.17 -28.02 -8.03
C THR A 899 42.47 -27.23 -9.31
N HIS A 900 41.43 -26.65 -9.91
CA HIS A 900 41.56 -25.80 -11.09
C HIS A 900 41.28 -24.35 -10.73
N GLU A 901 42.14 -23.46 -11.24
CA GLU A 901 41.81 -22.05 -11.38
C GLU A 901 40.76 -21.91 -12.48
N ILE A 902 39.67 -21.22 -12.16
CA ILE A 902 38.58 -20.95 -13.08
C ILE A 902 38.15 -19.49 -12.96
N GLU A 903 37.58 -18.96 -14.03
CA GLU A 903 36.94 -17.65 -14.03
C GLU A 903 35.46 -17.83 -14.44
N VAL A 904 34.55 -17.21 -13.71
CA VAL A 904 33.09 -17.24 -13.97
C VAL A 904 32.68 -15.87 -14.47
N TYR A 905 31.92 -15.81 -15.56
CA TYR A 905 31.38 -14.60 -16.15
C TYR A 905 29.88 -14.71 -16.40
N LEU A 906 29.15 -13.63 -16.11
CA LEU A 906 27.72 -13.48 -16.33
C LEU A 906 27.41 -12.06 -16.84
N ASP A 907 26.52 -11.96 -17.84
CA ASP A 907 25.96 -10.68 -18.31
C ASP A 907 24.45 -10.70 -18.48
N ILE A 908 23.84 -9.51 -18.43
CA ILE A 908 22.49 -9.23 -18.95
C ILE A 908 22.54 -8.17 -20.04
N SER A 909 21.71 -8.30 -21.07
CA SER A 909 21.50 -7.29 -22.09
C SER A 909 20.45 -6.26 -21.66
N ALA A 910 20.46 -5.10 -22.33
CA ALA A 910 19.45 -4.07 -22.14
C ALA A 910 18.02 -4.48 -22.56
N GLU A 911 17.83 -5.64 -23.20
CA GLU A 911 16.50 -6.19 -23.54
C GLU A 911 15.65 -6.46 -22.29
N TRP A 912 16.26 -6.55 -21.11
CA TRP A 912 15.53 -6.62 -19.84
C TRP A 912 14.63 -5.39 -19.63
N THR A 913 15.02 -4.21 -20.12
CA THR A 913 14.35 -2.92 -19.88
C THR A 913 13.08 -2.65 -20.70
N SER A 914 12.81 -3.42 -21.77
CA SER A 914 11.75 -3.11 -22.75
C SER A 914 11.29 -4.34 -23.54
N GLY A 915 10.13 -4.24 -24.21
CA GLY A 915 9.70 -5.16 -25.28
C GLY A 915 10.03 -4.66 -26.70
N ASP A 916 10.41 -3.39 -26.84
CA ASP A 916 10.88 -2.78 -28.09
C ASP A 916 12.38 -2.48 -28.01
N SER A 917 13.16 -3.13 -28.86
CA SER A 917 14.61 -2.95 -28.95
C SER A 917 15.03 -1.71 -29.75
N ASN A 918 14.09 -0.93 -30.28
CA ASN A 918 14.34 0.36 -30.92
C ASN A 918 14.48 1.53 -29.94
N GLU A 919 14.10 1.34 -28.68
CA GLU A 919 14.24 2.35 -27.63
C GLU A 919 15.69 2.59 -27.25
N GLU A 920 15.98 3.83 -26.83
CA GLU A 920 17.29 4.19 -26.31
C GLU A 920 17.44 3.72 -24.85
N VAL A 921 18.49 2.93 -24.61
CA VAL A 921 18.99 2.51 -23.31
C VAL A 921 20.34 3.18 -23.10
N VAL A 922 20.55 3.72 -21.92
CA VAL A 922 21.81 4.38 -21.57
C VAL A 922 22.38 3.63 -20.32
N TRP A 923 23.65 3.74 -19.84
CA TRP A 923 24.14 2.86 -18.72
C TRP A 923 25.36 3.37 -17.93
N ASP A 924 25.89 2.60 -16.94
CA ASP A 924 27.03 2.90 -16.03
C ASP A 924 27.36 1.75 -15.02
N MET A 925 28.09 2.00 -13.90
CA MET A 925 28.26 1.09 -12.74
C MET A 925 28.35 1.86 -11.39
N LYS A 926 28.12 1.20 -10.24
CA LYS A 926 28.24 1.80 -8.89
C LYS A 926 28.70 0.83 -7.80
N GLU A 927 29.39 1.32 -6.78
CA GLU A 927 29.59 0.64 -5.49
C GLU A 927 28.59 1.11 -4.43
N ILE A 928 28.11 0.18 -3.60
CA ILE A 928 27.29 0.37 -2.40
C ILE A 928 28.12 -0.13 -1.21
N ILE A 929 28.19 0.66 -0.13
CA ILE A 929 29.04 0.37 1.03
C ILE A 929 28.15 0.06 2.23
N GLY A 930 27.89 -1.23 2.48
CA GLY A 930 27.21 -1.75 3.67
C GLY A 930 28.17 -2.59 4.52
N ASN A 931 27.67 -3.72 5.06
CA ASN A 931 28.51 -4.70 5.77
C ASN A 931 29.55 -5.36 4.85
N LYS A 932 29.20 -5.50 3.57
CA LYS A 932 30.11 -5.77 2.45
C LYS A 932 30.06 -4.60 1.47
N THR A 933 31.06 -4.50 0.60
CA THR A 933 30.97 -3.61 -0.57
C THR A 933 30.36 -4.39 -1.72
N ILE A 934 29.27 -3.87 -2.28
CA ILE A 934 28.48 -4.46 -3.36
C ILE A 934 28.68 -3.61 -4.62
N ILE A 935 28.84 -4.24 -5.78
CA ILE A 935 28.86 -3.57 -7.09
C ILE A 935 27.50 -3.79 -7.78
N THR A 936 26.94 -2.75 -8.40
CA THR A 936 25.65 -2.81 -9.12
C THR A 936 25.69 -2.03 -10.45
N GLY A 937 24.95 -2.53 -11.44
CA GLY A 937 24.54 -1.79 -12.65
C GLY A 937 23.00 -1.77 -12.76
N ASP A 938 22.45 -0.83 -13.52
CA ASP A 938 21.19 -0.12 -13.23
C ASP A 938 20.42 0.35 -14.51
N MET A 939 20.32 -0.52 -15.52
CA MET A 939 19.79 -0.21 -16.86
C MET A 939 18.30 0.17 -16.88
N ARG A 940 17.93 1.18 -17.67
CA ARG A 940 16.53 1.63 -17.87
C ARG A 940 16.31 2.25 -19.26
N LEU A 941 15.09 2.66 -19.59
CA LEU A 941 14.87 3.46 -20.81
C LEU A 941 15.27 4.93 -20.61
N LYS A 942 15.82 5.54 -21.67
CA LYS A 942 16.15 6.98 -21.72
C LYS A 942 14.87 7.83 -21.68
N ASN A 943 13.85 7.39 -22.41
CA ASN A 943 12.55 8.02 -22.56
C ASN A 943 11.48 7.11 -21.93
N GLN A 944 11.43 7.05 -20.59
CA GLN A 944 10.49 6.18 -19.89
C GLN A 944 9.03 6.61 -20.12
N LYS A 945 8.16 5.64 -20.38
CA LYS A 945 6.72 5.81 -20.60
C LYS A 945 5.98 5.13 -19.46
N ILE A 946 5.68 5.90 -18.41
CA ILE A 946 5.01 5.40 -17.21
C ILE A 946 3.65 4.80 -17.59
N PHE A 947 3.31 3.66 -16.96
CA PHE A 947 2.10 2.87 -17.22
C PHE A 947 1.86 2.46 -18.68
N THR A 948 2.91 2.46 -19.49
CA THR A 948 2.86 1.97 -20.87
C THR A 948 3.54 0.62 -20.92
N GLU A 949 2.86 -0.38 -21.47
CA GLU A 949 3.48 -1.64 -21.87
C GLU A 949 3.86 -1.59 -23.35
N ASN A 950 4.94 -2.26 -23.73
CA ASN A 950 5.20 -2.65 -25.11
C ASN A 950 5.47 -4.15 -25.11
N ARG A 951 4.61 -4.92 -25.79
CA ARG A 951 4.57 -6.39 -25.71
C ARG A 951 4.68 -6.87 -24.25
N GLU A 952 3.88 -6.27 -23.38
CA GLU A 952 3.70 -6.65 -21.98
C GLU A 952 4.95 -6.54 -21.09
N SER A 953 6.05 -6.01 -21.62
CA SER A 953 7.13 -5.43 -20.82
C SER A 953 6.80 -3.98 -20.51
N ALA A 954 7.00 -3.57 -19.26
CA ALA A 954 6.96 -2.18 -18.85
C ALA A 954 7.88 -1.32 -19.73
N GLN A 955 7.51 -0.05 -19.94
CA GLN A 955 8.30 0.97 -20.62
C GLN A 955 8.90 1.99 -19.65
N TRP A 956 8.92 1.67 -18.37
CA TRP A 956 9.51 2.44 -17.27
C TRP A 956 9.94 1.47 -16.16
N GLY A 957 10.85 1.92 -15.30
CA GLY A 957 11.53 1.07 -14.32
C GLY A 957 13.03 0.93 -14.59
N THR A 958 13.74 0.31 -13.65
CA THR A 958 15.18 0.08 -13.68
C THR A 958 15.49 -1.39 -13.37
N VAL A 959 16.27 -2.01 -14.24
CA VAL A 959 16.80 -3.38 -14.08
C VAL A 959 18.14 -3.29 -13.38
N LYS A 960 18.26 -3.96 -12.25
CA LYS A 960 19.43 -3.94 -11.37
C LYS A 960 20.11 -5.29 -11.38
N PHE A 961 21.42 -5.33 -11.54
CA PHE A 961 22.22 -6.56 -11.48
C PHE A 961 23.44 -6.30 -10.58
N PHE A 962 23.67 -7.15 -9.58
CA PHE A 962 24.64 -6.85 -8.50
C PHE A 962 25.29 -8.09 -7.88
N THR A 963 26.48 -7.91 -7.30
CA THR A 963 27.29 -8.93 -6.59
C THR A 963 28.30 -8.24 -5.66
N ASP A 964 29.17 -8.97 -4.94
CA ASP A 964 30.25 -8.34 -4.15
C ASP A 964 31.30 -7.65 -5.04
N SER A 965 31.93 -6.58 -4.55
CA SER A 965 32.85 -5.77 -5.35
C SER A 965 34.23 -6.42 -5.59
N THR A 966 34.45 -7.69 -5.22
CA THR A 966 35.72 -8.39 -5.55
C THR A 966 35.75 -8.91 -7.00
N VAL A 967 34.65 -8.78 -7.74
CA VAL A 967 34.58 -9.07 -9.18
C VAL A 967 35.26 -7.99 -10.02
N THR A 968 35.71 -8.37 -11.21
CA THR A 968 35.89 -7.40 -12.31
C THR A 968 34.56 -7.17 -13.03
N HIS A 969 34.32 -5.95 -13.50
CA HIS A 969 33.03 -5.54 -14.07
C HIS A 969 33.20 -4.69 -15.33
N GLU A 970 32.16 -4.61 -16.14
CA GLU A 970 32.07 -3.69 -17.28
C GLU A 970 30.60 -3.43 -17.64
N ALA A 971 30.31 -2.21 -18.14
CA ALA A 971 29.03 -1.88 -18.76
C ALA A 971 29.29 -1.36 -20.18
N ASN A 972 28.98 -2.19 -21.18
CA ASN A 972 29.37 -2.01 -22.59
C ASN A 972 28.54 -2.96 -23.49
N SER A 973 28.86 -3.07 -24.78
CA SER A 973 28.35 -4.14 -25.66
C SER A 973 28.64 -5.52 -25.08
N CYS A 974 27.62 -6.37 -24.94
CA CYS A 974 27.77 -7.75 -24.45
C CYS A 974 28.81 -8.53 -25.28
N PHE A 975 28.82 -8.36 -26.61
CA PHE A 975 29.82 -8.97 -27.49
C PHE A 975 31.26 -8.59 -27.10
N THR A 976 31.50 -7.32 -26.77
CA THR A 976 32.82 -6.83 -26.34
C THR A 976 33.21 -7.39 -24.98
N MET A 977 32.29 -7.40 -24.02
CA MET A 977 32.55 -7.95 -22.67
C MET A 977 32.86 -9.46 -22.71
N ARG A 978 32.05 -10.24 -23.45
CA ARG A 978 32.27 -11.67 -23.71
C ARG A 978 33.62 -11.91 -24.37
N SER A 979 33.96 -11.15 -25.41
CA SER A 979 35.25 -11.27 -26.13
C SER A 979 36.46 -10.92 -25.25
N LYS A 980 36.35 -9.89 -24.39
CA LYS A 980 37.37 -9.55 -23.39
C LYS A 980 37.55 -10.71 -22.39
N PHE A 981 36.46 -11.25 -21.87
CA PHE A 981 36.51 -12.37 -20.93
C PHE A 981 37.12 -13.64 -21.55
N VAL A 982 36.72 -14.03 -22.77
CA VAL A 982 37.28 -15.18 -23.50
C VAL A 982 38.79 -15.02 -23.78
N LYS A 983 39.26 -13.77 -23.92
CA LYS A 983 40.69 -13.48 -24.11
C LYS A 983 41.48 -13.42 -22.79
N ASN A 984 40.93 -12.75 -21.77
CA ASN A 984 41.66 -12.27 -20.60
C ASN A 984 41.30 -12.98 -19.27
N GLY A 985 40.18 -13.73 -19.21
CA GLY A 985 39.61 -14.26 -17.97
C GLY A 985 38.93 -13.21 -17.06
N LYS A 986 38.92 -11.95 -17.45
CA LYS A 986 38.41 -10.82 -16.66
C LYS A 986 37.92 -9.66 -17.52
N LEU A 987 37.27 -8.70 -16.87
CA LEU A 987 36.85 -7.41 -17.44
C LEU A 987 37.80 -6.27 -17.03
N ASP A 988 37.64 -5.10 -17.64
CA ASP A 988 38.60 -3.99 -17.52
C ASP A 988 38.24 -2.97 -16.41
N ASN A 989 37.13 -3.14 -15.68
CA ASN A 989 36.59 -2.18 -14.70
C ASN A 989 36.31 -0.81 -15.34
N THR A 990 35.56 -0.85 -16.45
CA THR A 990 35.24 0.34 -17.27
C THR A 990 33.76 0.45 -17.57
N VAL A 991 33.32 1.68 -17.83
CA VAL A 991 31.99 1.99 -18.36
C VAL A 991 32.13 2.63 -19.73
N ASP A 992 31.43 2.11 -20.73
CA ASP A 992 31.24 2.79 -22.01
C ASP A 992 30.20 3.92 -21.84
N GLN A 993 30.57 5.14 -22.20
CA GLN A 993 29.75 6.35 -22.03
C GLN A 993 29.02 6.75 -23.33
N LYS A 994 28.85 5.80 -24.27
CA LYS A 994 28.31 6.03 -25.64
C LYS A 994 26.96 5.37 -25.86
N PHE A 995 25.95 6.01 -25.31
CA PHE A 995 24.65 5.41 -25.19
C PHE A 995 23.81 5.40 -26.47
N ARG A 996 22.94 4.40 -26.61
CA ARG A 996 22.40 3.96 -27.91
C ARG A 996 21.10 3.17 -27.78
N LYS A 997 20.63 2.56 -28.87
CA LYS A 997 19.46 1.68 -28.84
C LYS A 997 19.78 0.32 -28.22
N ILE A 998 18.80 -0.37 -27.66
CA ILE A 998 18.95 -1.77 -27.18
C ILE A 998 19.49 -2.66 -28.31
N SER A 999 19.00 -2.47 -29.53
CA SER A 999 19.44 -3.17 -30.75
C SER A 999 20.80 -2.69 -31.33
N ASP A 1000 21.38 -1.59 -30.83
CA ASP A 1000 22.67 -1.07 -31.30
C ASP A 1000 23.82 -1.68 -30.47
N ASN A 1001 24.42 -2.73 -31.04
CA ASN A 1001 25.53 -3.48 -30.44
C ASN A 1001 25.22 -4.11 -29.07
N TRP A 1002 23.94 -4.29 -28.70
CA TRP A 1002 23.47 -4.98 -27.50
C TRP A 1002 24.22 -4.56 -26.22
N PRO A 1003 24.02 -3.32 -25.73
CA PRO A 1003 24.61 -2.90 -24.47
C PRO A 1003 24.07 -3.74 -23.29
N GLY A 1004 24.88 -3.88 -22.25
CA GLY A 1004 24.58 -4.70 -21.08
C GLY A 1004 25.58 -4.48 -19.94
N ILE A 1005 25.31 -5.16 -18.82
CA ILE A 1005 26.17 -5.19 -17.64
C ILE A 1005 26.80 -6.58 -17.54
N GLY A 1006 28.11 -6.66 -17.36
CA GLY A 1006 28.86 -7.91 -17.20
C GLY A 1006 29.73 -7.93 -15.94
N TYR A 1007 29.80 -9.11 -15.31
CA TYR A 1007 30.67 -9.40 -14.17
C TYR A 1007 31.58 -10.59 -14.49
N ALA A 1008 32.82 -10.59 -13.98
CA ALA A 1008 33.75 -11.70 -14.04
C ALA A 1008 34.54 -11.87 -12.73
N ARG A 1009 34.50 -13.06 -12.13
CA ARG A 1009 35.23 -13.40 -10.89
C ARG A 1009 36.16 -14.60 -11.08
N ALA A 1010 37.39 -14.49 -10.59
CA ALA A 1010 38.33 -15.61 -10.50
C ALA A 1010 38.05 -16.42 -9.21
N MET A 1011 38.00 -17.74 -9.32
CA MET A 1011 37.78 -18.67 -8.21
C MET A 1011 38.46 -20.03 -8.45
N THR A 1012 38.30 -20.95 -7.50
CA THR A 1012 38.99 -22.25 -7.50
C THR A 1012 38.00 -23.41 -7.41
N ALA A 1013 37.99 -24.29 -8.40
CA ALA A 1013 37.22 -25.53 -8.38
C ALA A 1013 38.06 -26.67 -7.79
N SER A 1014 37.85 -26.98 -6.51
CA SER A 1014 38.54 -28.07 -5.80
C SER A 1014 37.73 -29.38 -5.82
N PRO A 1015 38.34 -30.55 -5.56
CA PRO A 1015 37.61 -31.81 -5.43
C PRO A 1015 36.66 -31.80 -4.23
N LEU A 1016 35.44 -32.33 -4.40
CA LEU A 1016 34.34 -32.32 -3.40
C LEU A 1016 34.67 -32.91 -2.01
N LYS A 1017 35.80 -33.63 -1.87
CA LYS A 1017 36.25 -34.18 -0.58
C LYS A 1017 36.95 -33.17 0.33
N ASN A 1018 37.34 -31.99 -0.19
CA ASN A 1018 38.30 -31.11 0.48
C ASN A 1018 37.73 -29.76 0.92
N ALA A 1019 36.58 -29.33 0.41
CA ALA A 1019 35.93 -28.07 0.80
C ALA A 1019 34.45 -28.06 0.38
N SER A 1020 33.64 -27.19 1.02
CA SER A 1020 32.44 -26.64 0.36
C SER A 1020 32.87 -25.93 -0.92
N PRO A 1021 32.12 -26.04 -2.03
CA PRO A 1021 32.46 -25.30 -3.25
C PRO A 1021 32.40 -23.80 -2.96
N LYS A 1022 33.29 -23.02 -3.58
CA LYS A 1022 33.11 -21.56 -3.62
C LYS A 1022 31.81 -21.26 -4.36
N VAL A 1023 31.00 -20.39 -3.77
CA VAL A 1023 29.73 -19.93 -4.35
C VAL A 1023 29.88 -18.45 -4.65
N GLU A 1024 29.54 -18.08 -5.88
CA GLU A 1024 29.32 -16.71 -6.31
C GLU A 1024 27.82 -16.42 -6.28
N TYR A 1025 27.43 -15.23 -5.81
CA TYR A 1025 26.04 -14.82 -5.68
C TYR A 1025 25.78 -13.53 -6.44
N TYR A 1026 24.77 -13.53 -7.30
CA TYR A 1026 24.27 -12.34 -7.98
C TYR A 1026 22.81 -12.09 -7.60
N GLY A 1027 22.48 -10.84 -7.33
CA GLY A 1027 21.09 -10.39 -7.27
C GLY A 1027 20.67 -9.74 -8.60
N ILE A 1028 19.42 -9.96 -9.00
CA ILE A 1028 18.77 -9.28 -10.12
C ILE A 1028 17.39 -8.78 -9.70
N ALA A 1029 17.11 -7.50 -9.95
CA ALA A 1029 15.85 -6.87 -9.55
C ALA A 1029 15.27 -5.96 -10.65
N HIS A 1030 13.96 -5.71 -10.60
CA HIS A 1030 13.28 -4.74 -11.47
C HIS A 1030 12.42 -3.80 -10.64
N VAL A 1031 12.99 -2.63 -10.31
CA VAL A 1031 12.34 -1.59 -9.52
C VAL A 1031 11.54 -0.64 -10.42
N ARG A 1032 10.31 -0.28 -10.03
CA ARG A 1032 9.39 0.49 -10.88
C ARG A 1032 8.63 1.54 -10.05
N ARG A 1033 8.83 2.81 -10.42
CA ARG A 1033 8.19 3.98 -9.81
C ARG A 1033 7.39 4.75 -10.87
N PRO A 1034 6.08 4.94 -10.69
CA PRO A 1034 5.18 4.14 -9.84
C PRO A 1034 5.14 2.66 -10.25
N ALA A 1035 4.53 1.80 -9.45
CA ALA A 1035 4.36 0.38 -9.73
C ALA A 1035 3.07 0.08 -10.51
N ILE A 1036 1.97 0.75 -10.18
CA ILE A 1036 0.65 0.50 -10.75
C ILE A 1036 -0.24 1.75 -10.65
N GLU A 1037 -1.14 1.95 -11.61
CA GLU A 1037 -2.19 2.99 -11.59
C GLU A 1037 -3.48 2.33 -11.12
N TYR A 1038 -4.20 2.93 -10.17
CA TYR A 1038 -5.45 2.37 -9.65
C TYR A 1038 -6.51 3.45 -9.51
N THR A 1039 -7.65 3.32 -10.19
CA THR A 1039 -8.70 4.35 -10.28
C THR A 1039 -8.14 5.67 -10.83
N ASP A 1040 -7.96 6.67 -9.99
CA ASP A 1040 -7.35 7.98 -10.27
C ASP A 1040 -5.86 8.05 -9.87
N SER A 1041 -5.33 6.98 -9.28
CA SER A 1041 -4.19 6.99 -8.37
C SER A 1041 -2.93 6.35 -8.92
N GLN A 1042 -1.76 6.72 -8.37
CA GLN A 1042 -0.50 6.00 -8.60
C GLN A 1042 -0.02 5.35 -7.29
N LEU A 1043 0.36 4.07 -7.35
CA LEU A 1043 0.84 3.27 -6.22
C LEU A 1043 2.27 2.78 -6.49
N ASN A 1044 3.13 2.85 -5.49
CA ASN A 1044 4.51 2.37 -5.52
C ASN A 1044 4.62 0.89 -5.12
N GLN A 1045 5.81 0.29 -5.16
CA GLN A 1045 6.01 -1.09 -4.70
C GLN A 1045 6.09 -1.12 -3.17
N LEU A 1046 5.48 -2.11 -2.50
CA LEU A 1046 5.43 -2.13 -1.02
C LEU A 1046 6.81 -2.18 -0.33
N TRP A 1047 7.86 -2.67 -1.00
CA TRP A 1047 9.23 -2.58 -0.46
C TRP A 1047 9.66 -1.13 -0.21
N GLU A 1048 9.07 -0.19 -0.94
CA GLU A 1048 9.24 1.26 -0.83
C GLU A 1048 8.52 1.88 0.38
N SER A 1049 8.07 1.08 1.35
CA SER A 1049 7.83 1.54 2.73
C SER A 1049 8.75 0.91 3.78
N TYR A 1050 9.68 0.02 3.38
CA TYR A 1050 10.70 -0.57 4.25
C TYR A 1050 12.13 -0.11 3.92
N PHE A 1051 12.44 0.03 2.62
CA PHE A 1051 13.67 0.63 2.08
C PHE A 1051 13.35 1.86 1.21
N SER A 1052 12.06 2.15 1.05
CA SER A 1052 11.61 3.53 1.03
C SER A 1052 12.20 4.39 -0.08
N GLY A 1053 12.09 3.90 -1.31
CA GLY A 1053 12.62 4.55 -2.51
C GLY A 1053 14.13 4.45 -2.67
N ASP A 1054 14.90 4.09 -1.62
CA ASP A 1054 16.33 3.82 -1.73
C ASP A 1054 16.58 2.40 -2.24
N ASP A 1055 16.67 2.31 -3.57
CA ASP A 1055 17.07 1.11 -4.29
C ASP A 1055 18.37 0.48 -3.78
N ASN A 1056 19.30 1.27 -3.25
CA ASN A 1056 20.63 0.79 -2.87
C ASN A 1056 20.56 0.04 -1.53
N LYS A 1057 19.69 0.49 -0.62
CA LYS A 1057 19.41 -0.20 0.66
C LYS A 1057 18.54 -1.43 0.49
N MET A 1058 17.67 -1.42 -0.51
CA MET A 1058 16.98 -2.62 -0.97
C MET A 1058 17.98 -3.64 -1.54
N VAL A 1059 18.94 -3.19 -2.36
CA VAL A 1059 20.03 -4.04 -2.88
C VAL A 1059 20.97 -4.56 -1.78
N ASP A 1060 21.38 -3.72 -0.83
CA ASP A 1060 22.24 -4.11 0.30
C ASP A 1060 21.58 -5.18 1.17
N PHE A 1061 20.30 -4.97 1.52
CA PHE A 1061 19.51 -5.98 2.23
C PHE A 1061 19.36 -7.28 1.43
N VAL A 1062 19.01 -7.21 0.14
CA VAL A 1062 18.88 -8.41 -0.71
C VAL A 1062 20.21 -9.16 -0.87
N TYR A 1063 21.36 -8.51 -0.70
CA TYR A 1063 22.66 -9.18 -0.76
C TYR A 1063 23.13 -9.78 0.57
N GLU A 1064 22.62 -9.28 1.70
CA GLU A 1064 22.92 -9.80 3.05
C GLU A 1064 21.88 -10.82 3.56
N ASP A 1065 20.74 -10.97 2.87
CA ASP A 1065 19.62 -11.90 3.15
C ASP A 1065 19.65 -13.17 2.28
#